data_AF-A0A1W9UYJ5-F1
#
_entry.id   AF-A0A1W9UYJ5-F1
#
_cell.length_a   1.000
_cell.length_b   1.000
_cell.length_c   1.000
_cell.angle_alpha   90.00
_cell.angle_beta   90.00
_cell.angle_gamma   90.00
#
_symmetry.space_group_name_H-M   'P 1'
#
loop_
_entity.id
_entity.type
_entity.pdbx_description
1 polymer ?
#
loop_
_entity_poly.entity_id
_entity_poly.type
_entity_poly.pdbx_seq_one_letter_code
_entity_poly.pdbx_strand_id
1 'polypeptide(L)'
;ETGNHHRWWNGTAQHTQTVSSNYSAYPSGDSHPTTAGHQKATAEFVQLLNVYYNRWQGGGTTPAAPTLTLTAPNGGETWTVGSQHEISWTSSGTIANVSLAYSTDNFVSSNVAIEASTANDGGYTWTIPDAPSASARVRVASVVSPTTVVDTSNADFTISAAGGNTYTFTAAIAPSGATQPVTYLWSPNPASGQGTTSAVYQWSGGSHTISVQAGNCGGSVNDTYTYTVGATRQTAPDQSSNYARQNALIGETPRQVTAQTAVFQYGVSPTSGYTGTWDVILASDADDNANLGGTENLESFFDDAEARRSLMRWDISTLPAEISVISATVELYRYNEAQTGPTQLALYRVSSDWLEGSGYDLNPGSSYTPDGATWLTATTTVPWTTPGGDYDATALDQMTIPAGTGSGWIRLDASDAVGDWVSGSEANYGLLLRPLSGDYTVHYFHSREAVTPTLRPRLLVAYTSGAPAPTLNITAPAVSTSWPVSSAQQIQWNTTGVVTQVNLSYSLGGGFTLIEAGVANSDSYAWTTPPTATTSARVRVESVLSPTQVYDLSDQFTLSASDVSTHTIYLPLILKSGSAACVPLTGVSISGPGGGSSGDLIQPADLTYLGAFAYPSGDNWAYSARGLAYYPNGDPGSSDNYPGSLYATGFDQNDLVGEITIPKPVVSSNFNDLPKASILQPLTDITGGWKDNCTYTDDCEYREVDGLAYLSDVDKITWNLRNWYNVTDYDQDSLGWSDLDMTGAQGVWHIGERPYDNDVFHNAKTCDYLFNAPDSFADANLSGNSLIAGNQREAGALGGSQGPTLYALAPWTDDNPPASGQNLDALALLYYPENIECVWEGEGDINEHPAPGVCDFPDYRGADHWNGGAWVQGENKSAVLVFGRKGMGDNCYGPEETCGVDPCATSSGYHAYPYQPQILFYNPQDLKAALAGTREPWETLPYTRYSPTDEVFGGECATLFAATYDRARGLLYVSEREAGEWGETAVHVWQVE
;
A
#
# COMPACT_ATOMS: atom_id res chain seq x y z
N GLU A 1 47.16 -28.87 53.49
CA GLU A 1 48.07 -29.35 54.56
C GLU A 1 48.48 -30.80 54.28
N THR A 2 49.76 -31.04 53.99
CA THR A 2 50.31 -32.37 53.65
C THR A 2 50.88 -33.05 54.89
N GLY A 3 50.00 -33.58 55.76
CA GLY A 3 50.44 -34.22 57.01
C GLY A 3 49.49 -35.24 57.63
N ASN A 4 48.37 -35.58 56.99
CA ASN A 4 47.40 -36.53 57.54
C ASN A 4 47.79 -37.96 57.17
N HIS A 5 48.13 -38.75 58.19
CA HIS A 5 48.58 -40.13 58.03
C HIS A 5 47.41 -41.12 58.00
N HIS A 6 46.24 -40.76 58.54
CA HIS A 6 44.99 -41.52 58.36
C HIS A 6 43.95 -40.65 57.66
N ARG A 7 43.41 -41.10 56.52
CA ARG A 7 42.33 -40.41 55.81
C ARG A 7 41.30 -41.39 55.25
N TRP A 8 40.05 -40.96 55.15
CA TRP A 8 39.02 -41.68 54.42
C TRP A 8 38.91 -41.09 53.01
N TRP A 9 39.21 -41.89 52.00
CA TRP A 9 39.15 -41.48 50.59
C TRP A 9 38.69 -42.66 49.75
N ASN A 10 37.74 -42.44 48.85
CA ASN A 10 37.19 -43.47 47.97
C ASN A 10 36.64 -44.72 48.72
N GLY A 11 35.89 -44.48 49.81
CA GLY A 11 35.15 -45.54 50.50
C GLY A 11 36.00 -46.51 51.33
N THR A 12 37.30 -46.25 51.52
CA THR A 12 38.18 -47.06 52.37
C THR A 12 39.07 -46.18 53.25
N ALA A 13 39.41 -46.68 54.44
CA ALA A 13 40.34 -46.00 55.33
C ALA A 13 41.76 -46.24 54.80
N GLN A 14 42.44 -45.17 54.44
CA GLN A 14 43.82 -45.21 53.97
C GLN A 14 44.77 -44.73 55.06
N HIS A 15 45.87 -45.46 55.23
CA HIS A 15 47.02 -44.99 56.00
C HIS A 15 48.19 -44.76 55.05
N THR A 16 48.65 -43.51 54.91
CA THR A 16 49.72 -43.14 53.98
C THR A 16 50.71 -42.20 54.65
N GLN A 17 51.97 -42.62 54.69
CA GLN A 17 53.07 -41.94 55.38
C GLN A 17 53.91 -41.20 54.34
N THR A 18 53.87 -39.87 54.33
CA THR A 18 54.60 -39.02 53.34
C THR A 18 55.88 -38.42 53.89
N VAL A 19 56.25 -38.74 55.13
CA VAL A 19 57.52 -38.36 55.79
C VAL A 19 58.08 -39.55 56.58
N SER A 20 59.41 -39.60 56.77
CA SER A 20 60.15 -40.79 57.22
C SER A 20 59.94 -41.24 58.68
N SER A 21 59.12 -40.54 59.46
CA SER A 21 58.76 -40.89 60.83
C SER A 21 57.27 -40.65 61.02
N ASN A 22 56.56 -41.57 61.70
CA ASN A 22 55.10 -41.46 61.94
C ASN A 22 54.72 -40.43 63.02
N TYR A 23 55.58 -39.45 63.26
CA TYR A 23 55.40 -38.32 64.16
C TYR A 23 56.25 -37.16 63.62
N SER A 24 55.59 -36.15 63.07
CA SER A 24 56.25 -34.87 62.76
C SER A 24 56.25 -34.01 64.03
N ALA A 25 57.44 -33.53 64.41
CA ALA A 25 57.68 -32.75 65.62
C ALA A 25 56.88 -31.43 65.62
N TYR A 26 56.18 -31.14 66.71
CA TYR A 26 55.71 -29.78 66.99
C TYR A 26 56.94 -28.87 67.18
N PRO A 27 56.96 -27.63 66.65
CA PRO A 27 58.07 -26.68 66.88
C PRO A 27 58.18 -26.16 68.31
N SER A 28 57.45 -26.73 69.27
CA SER A 28 57.50 -26.40 70.69
C SER A 28 57.64 -27.69 71.50
N GLY A 29 58.48 -27.68 72.53
CA GLY A 29 58.76 -28.82 73.41
C GLY A 29 57.60 -29.21 74.35
N ASP A 30 56.36 -29.09 73.90
CA ASP A 30 55.18 -29.49 74.65
C ASP A 30 54.49 -30.67 73.96
N SER A 31 54.43 -31.79 74.66
CA SER A 31 53.77 -33.02 74.23
C SER A 31 52.46 -33.14 75.00
N HIS A 32 51.40 -32.48 74.48
CA HIS A 32 49.98 -32.32 74.91
C HIS A 32 49.64 -30.98 75.64
N PRO A 33 48.44 -30.35 75.48
CA PRO A 33 47.58 -30.15 74.31
C PRO A 33 47.25 -28.64 74.07
N THR A 34 47.55 -28.10 72.90
CA THR A 34 47.09 -26.76 72.52
C THR A 34 45.69 -26.80 71.90
N THR A 35 44.94 -25.70 71.97
CA THR A 35 43.60 -25.58 71.36
C THR A 35 43.59 -26.02 69.89
N ALA A 36 44.65 -25.70 69.13
CA ALA A 36 44.79 -26.12 67.75
C ALA A 36 45.03 -27.65 67.59
N GLY A 37 45.81 -28.27 68.48
CA GLY A 37 46.01 -29.72 68.48
C GLY A 37 44.74 -30.50 68.86
N HIS A 38 43.99 -30.00 69.85
CA HIS A 38 42.68 -30.54 70.18
C HIS A 38 41.66 -30.32 69.07
N GLN A 39 41.64 -29.15 68.43
CA GLN A 39 40.76 -28.89 67.28
C GLN A 39 41.09 -29.80 66.10
N LYS A 40 42.38 -30.07 65.83
CA LYS A 40 42.79 -30.99 64.76
C LYS A 40 42.45 -32.44 65.07
N ALA A 41 42.79 -32.93 66.28
CA ALA A 41 42.44 -34.29 66.70
C ALA A 41 40.92 -34.48 66.77
N THR A 42 40.16 -33.48 67.24
CA THR A 42 38.70 -33.49 67.27
C THR A 42 38.13 -33.47 65.84
N ALA A 43 38.62 -32.60 64.96
CA ALA A 43 38.15 -32.54 63.57
C ALA A 43 38.39 -33.87 62.82
N GLU A 44 39.51 -34.54 63.08
CA GLU A 44 39.86 -35.80 62.42
C GLU A 44 39.16 -37.02 63.05
N PHE A 45 39.15 -37.14 64.39
CA PHE A 45 38.53 -38.28 65.07
C PHE A 45 37.01 -38.18 65.16
N VAL A 46 36.40 -36.99 65.26
CA VAL A 46 34.93 -36.85 65.32
C VAL A 46 34.28 -37.28 64.02
N GLN A 47 34.89 -36.98 62.86
CA GLN A 47 34.36 -37.48 61.59
C GLN A 47 34.41 -39.01 61.51
N LEU A 48 35.52 -39.62 61.97
CA LEU A 48 35.66 -41.07 61.98
C LEU A 48 34.69 -41.74 62.98
N LEU A 49 34.56 -41.19 64.19
CA LEU A 49 33.64 -41.66 65.23
C LEU A 49 32.18 -41.50 64.80
N ASN A 50 31.80 -40.38 64.16
CA ASN A 50 30.45 -40.19 63.63
C ASN A 50 30.11 -41.21 62.54
N VAL A 51 31.07 -41.58 61.69
CA VAL A 51 30.85 -42.62 60.67
C VAL A 51 30.64 -44.00 61.30
N TYR A 52 31.46 -44.38 62.30
CA TYR A 52 31.27 -45.66 62.99
C TYR A 52 30.00 -45.70 63.86
N TYR A 53 29.67 -44.60 64.53
CA TYR A 53 28.43 -44.46 65.32
C TYR A 53 27.18 -44.57 64.44
N ASN A 54 27.16 -43.91 63.28
CA ASN A 54 26.04 -43.99 62.34
C ASN A 54 25.93 -45.38 61.66
N ARG A 55 27.04 -46.07 61.39
CA ARG A 55 27.02 -47.48 60.94
C ARG A 55 26.52 -48.45 62.02
N TRP A 56 26.79 -48.16 63.29
CA TRP A 56 26.34 -48.98 64.41
C TRP A 56 24.85 -48.76 64.74
N GLN A 57 24.39 -47.50 64.76
CA GLN A 57 22.98 -47.14 64.94
C GLN A 57 22.09 -47.64 63.78
N GLY A 58 22.62 -47.68 62.56
CA GLY A 58 21.89 -48.02 61.34
C GLY A 58 21.80 -49.50 60.98
N GLY A 59 22.15 -50.43 61.88
CA GLY A 59 21.90 -51.86 61.64
C GLY A 59 22.53 -52.41 60.36
N GLY A 60 23.85 -52.29 60.20
CA GLY A 60 24.66 -53.23 59.40
C GLY A 60 24.37 -53.38 57.90
N THR A 61 23.54 -52.55 57.27
CA THR A 61 23.43 -52.47 55.80
C THR A 61 23.93 -51.12 55.31
N THR A 62 24.96 -51.13 54.47
CA THR A 62 25.48 -49.95 53.78
C THR A 62 24.34 -49.20 53.07
N PRO A 63 24.13 -47.89 53.35
CA PRO A 63 23.23 -47.07 52.54
C PRO A 63 23.69 -47.14 51.08
N ALA A 64 22.76 -47.38 50.17
CA ALA A 64 23.05 -47.34 48.74
C ALA A 64 23.72 -46.00 48.42
N ALA A 65 24.81 -46.03 47.64
CA ALA A 65 25.49 -44.82 47.22
C ALA A 65 24.48 -43.92 46.49
N PRO A 66 24.45 -42.61 46.75
CA PRO A 66 23.49 -41.74 46.11
C PRO A 66 23.69 -41.75 44.59
N THR A 67 22.60 -41.84 43.84
CA THR A 67 22.63 -41.84 42.38
C THR A 67 21.72 -40.74 41.84
N LEU A 68 22.08 -40.23 40.66
CA LEU A 68 21.22 -39.39 39.82
C LEU A 68 20.98 -40.13 38.51
N THR A 69 19.78 -40.00 37.95
CA THR A 69 19.46 -40.53 36.62
C THR A 69 18.65 -39.49 35.87
N LEU A 70 19.23 -38.91 34.83
CA LEU A 70 18.58 -37.94 33.96
C LEU A 70 17.53 -38.66 33.11
N THR A 71 16.29 -38.16 33.15
CA THR A 71 15.15 -38.77 32.46
C THR A 71 14.70 -37.96 31.25
N ALA A 72 14.94 -36.65 31.21
CA ALA A 72 14.77 -35.81 30.03
C ALA A 72 15.68 -34.55 30.08
N PRO A 73 16.26 -34.11 28.94
CA PRO A 73 16.29 -34.84 27.67
C PRO A 73 17.15 -36.09 27.81
N ASN A 74 16.80 -37.17 27.10
CA ASN A 74 17.57 -38.42 27.16
C ASN A 74 18.02 -38.91 25.78
N GLY A 75 17.67 -38.20 24.72
CA GLY A 75 18.18 -38.35 23.36
C GLY A 75 17.09 -38.54 22.32
N GLY A 76 17.34 -37.99 21.12
CA GLY A 76 16.43 -38.00 19.98
C GLY A 76 15.38 -36.88 19.98
N GLU A 77 15.26 -36.11 21.06
CA GLU A 77 14.35 -34.97 21.11
C GLU A 77 14.84 -33.84 20.20
N THR A 78 13.91 -33.03 19.70
CA THR A 78 14.22 -31.79 18.98
C THR A 78 13.58 -30.65 19.73
N TRP A 79 14.41 -29.79 20.31
CA TRP A 79 14.03 -28.67 21.14
C TRP A 79 14.38 -27.37 20.44
N THR A 80 13.42 -26.48 20.37
CA THR A 80 13.52 -25.27 19.57
C THR A 80 14.15 -24.14 20.40
N VAL A 81 15.08 -23.36 19.85
CA VAL A 81 15.65 -22.19 20.54
C VAL A 81 14.55 -21.30 21.14
N GLY A 82 14.70 -20.88 22.39
CA GLY A 82 13.75 -20.03 23.10
C GLY A 82 12.50 -20.74 23.66
N SER A 83 12.25 -22.02 23.32
CA SER A 83 11.19 -22.79 23.99
C SER A 83 11.58 -23.10 25.44
N GLN A 84 10.58 -23.36 26.29
CA GLN A 84 10.79 -23.85 27.64
C GLN A 84 10.56 -25.36 27.69
N HIS A 85 11.54 -26.09 28.19
CA HIS A 85 11.45 -27.54 28.40
C HIS A 85 11.88 -27.89 29.82
N GLU A 86 11.26 -28.91 30.39
CA GLU A 86 11.63 -29.41 31.71
C GLU A 86 12.79 -30.40 31.60
N ILE A 87 13.91 -30.09 32.27
CA ILE A 87 14.96 -31.07 32.55
C ILE A 87 14.50 -31.88 33.75
N SER A 88 14.36 -33.20 33.60
CA SER A 88 13.90 -34.08 34.68
C SER A 88 14.94 -35.13 35.04
N TRP A 89 14.99 -35.49 36.32
CA TRP A 89 15.85 -36.56 36.83
C TRP A 89 15.24 -37.26 38.03
N THR A 90 15.68 -38.49 38.27
CA THR A 90 15.40 -39.25 39.49
C THR A 90 16.66 -39.37 40.34
N SER A 91 16.49 -39.53 41.65
CA SER A 91 17.63 -39.70 42.57
C SER A 91 17.38 -40.79 43.60
N SER A 92 18.46 -41.41 44.08
CA SER A 92 18.44 -42.31 45.23
C SER A 92 19.45 -41.85 46.28
N GLY A 93 19.20 -42.15 47.56
CA GLY A 93 20.00 -41.63 48.68
C GLY A 93 19.70 -40.15 48.99
N THR A 94 20.52 -39.52 49.84
CA THR A 94 20.32 -38.12 50.26
C THR A 94 21.18 -37.17 49.44
N ILE A 95 20.56 -36.42 48.52
CA ILE A 95 21.17 -35.34 47.74
C ILE A 95 20.33 -34.08 47.96
N ALA A 96 20.92 -33.03 48.54
CA ALA A 96 20.21 -31.79 48.86
C ALA A 96 19.97 -30.92 47.61
N ASN A 97 21.05 -30.61 46.89
CA ASN A 97 21.03 -29.75 45.71
C ASN A 97 21.79 -30.38 44.54
N VAL A 98 21.38 -30.03 43.32
CA VAL A 98 22.03 -30.42 42.06
C VAL A 98 22.44 -29.19 41.25
N SER A 99 23.44 -29.37 40.37
CA SER A 99 23.81 -28.42 39.33
C SER A 99 23.47 -28.99 37.96
N LEU A 100 23.13 -28.11 37.02
CA LEU A 100 22.70 -28.44 35.67
C LEU A 100 23.60 -27.74 34.67
N ALA A 101 24.04 -28.48 33.64
CA ALA A 101 24.87 -27.95 32.56
C ALA A 101 24.47 -28.56 31.21
N TYR A 102 24.69 -27.82 30.13
CA TYR A 102 24.57 -28.34 28.77
C TYR A 102 25.87 -28.15 27.98
N SER A 103 25.92 -28.82 26.83
CA SER A 103 26.93 -28.64 25.80
C SER A 103 26.27 -28.80 24.43
N THR A 104 26.80 -28.10 23.43
CA THR A 104 26.43 -28.20 22.01
C THR A 104 27.36 -29.11 21.20
N ASP A 105 28.33 -29.75 21.84
CA ASP A 105 29.38 -30.53 21.20
C ASP A 105 29.68 -31.84 21.96
N ASN A 106 28.66 -32.40 22.62
CA ASN A 106 28.78 -33.61 23.43
C ASN A 106 29.91 -33.55 24.49
N PHE A 107 30.01 -32.41 25.18
CA PHE A 107 30.98 -32.08 26.21
C PHE A 107 32.45 -32.19 25.78
N VAL A 108 32.74 -31.93 24.50
CA VAL A 108 34.11 -31.82 23.98
C VAL A 108 34.78 -30.52 24.46
N SER A 109 34.03 -29.41 24.53
CA SER A 109 34.47 -28.14 25.11
C SER A 109 33.97 -27.94 26.55
N SER A 110 34.36 -26.82 27.18
CA SER A 110 33.97 -26.47 28.55
C SER A 110 32.44 -26.39 28.71
N ASN A 111 31.92 -26.94 29.82
CA ASN A 111 30.49 -26.99 30.09
C ASN A 111 29.87 -25.60 30.22
N VAL A 112 28.66 -25.42 29.67
CA VAL A 112 27.86 -24.21 29.92
C VAL A 112 26.90 -24.49 31.08
N ALA A 113 26.97 -23.69 32.15
CA ALA A 113 26.07 -23.84 33.29
C ALA A 113 24.65 -23.39 32.93
N ILE A 114 23.67 -24.26 33.18
CA ILE A 114 22.24 -23.91 33.16
C ILE A 114 21.86 -23.34 34.53
N GLU A 115 22.24 -24.04 35.60
CA GLU A 115 22.01 -23.64 36.98
C GLU A 115 23.14 -24.19 37.87
N ALA A 116 23.71 -23.35 38.72
CA ALA A 116 24.86 -23.72 39.53
C ALA A 116 24.47 -24.49 40.81
N SER A 117 23.25 -24.26 41.33
CA SER A 117 22.70 -24.99 42.48
C SER A 117 21.19 -24.79 42.62
N THR A 118 20.41 -25.82 42.32
CA THR A 118 18.96 -25.88 42.62
C THR A 118 18.64 -27.00 43.59
N ALA A 119 17.50 -26.93 44.27
CA ALA A 119 17.00 -28.02 45.11
C ALA A 119 16.81 -29.30 44.29
N ASN A 120 17.05 -30.46 44.88
CA ASN A 120 16.83 -31.76 44.24
C ASN A 120 15.35 -32.18 44.34
N ASP A 121 14.48 -31.52 43.60
CA ASP A 121 13.01 -31.75 43.54
C ASP A 121 12.56 -32.55 42.30
N GLY A 122 13.49 -32.88 41.39
CA GLY A 122 13.31 -33.81 40.29
C GLY A 122 13.05 -33.17 38.92
N GLY A 123 12.98 -31.84 38.85
CA GLY A 123 12.72 -31.10 37.62
C GLY A 123 13.31 -29.68 37.63
N TYR A 124 13.61 -29.14 36.45
CA TYR A 124 14.00 -27.74 36.27
C TYR A 124 13.54 -27.22 34.92
N THR A 125 12.76 -26.15 34.91
CA THR A 125 12.34 -25.49 33.66
C THR A 125 13.51 -24.73 33.04
N TRP A 126 13.93 -25.18 31.86
CA TRP A 126 15.04 -24.61 31.11
C TRP A 126 14.53 -23.92 29.84
N THR A 127 14.89 -22.66 29.67
CA THR A 127 14.73 -21.94 28.40
C THR A 127 15.89 -22.28 27.48
N ILE A 128 15.61 -22.84 26.31
CA ILE A 128 16.64 -23.29 25.37
C ILE A 128 17.44 -22.09 24.83
N PRO A 129 18.77 -22.05 25.04
CA PRO A 129 19.62 -20.96 24.57
C PRO A 129 19.80 -21.01 23.05
N ASP A 130 20.14 -19.87 22.46
CA ASP A 130 20.42 -19.73 21.03
C ASP A 130 21.79 -20.33 20.66
N ALA A 131 21.84 -21.66 20.68
CA ALA A 131 23.03 -22.43 20.36
C ALA A 131 22.63 -23.71 19.56
N PRO A 132 22.20 -23.57 18.29
CA PRO A 132 21.75 -24.69 17.48
C PRO A 132 22.81 -25.80 17.39
N SER A 133 22.40 -27.04 17.62
CA SER A 133 23.30 -28.19 17.56
C SER A 133 22.52 -29.49 17.44
N ALA A 134 22.99 -30.38 16.54
CA ALA A 134 22.52 -31.76 16.45
C ALA A 134 23.22 -32.70 17.46
N SER A 135 24.09 -32.16 18.31
CA SER A 135 24.95 -32.91 19.24
C SER A 135 24.84 -32.39 20.67
N ALA A 136 23.66 -31.86 21.03
CA ALA A 136 23.44 -31.28 22.34
C ALA A 136 23.26 -32.38 23.41
N ARG A 137 23.82 -32.12 24.60
CA ARG A 137 23.71 -32.98 25.79
C ARG A 137 23.44 -32.14 27.03
N VAL A 138 22.67 -32.71 27.97
CA VAL A 138 22.44 -32.14 29.31
C VAL A 138 23.04 -33.05 30.37
N ARG A 139 23.55 -32.46 31.44
CA ARG A 139 24.12 -33.17 32.58
C ARG A 139 23.61 -32.60 33.91
N VAL A 140 23.23 -33.51 34.81
CA VAL A 140 22.86 -33.22 36.20
C VAL A 140 23.91 -33.77 37.15
N ALA A 141 24.36 -32.99 38.12
CA ALA A 141 25.40 -33.39 39.06
C ALA A 141 25.08 -32.95 40.50
N SER A 142 25.52 -33.72 41.49
CA SER A 142 25.43 -33.27 42.89
C SER A 142 26.37 -32.10 43.14
N VAL A 143 25.88 -31.01 43.76
CA VAL A 143 26.73 -29.85 44.11
C VAL A 143 27.89 -30.24 45.04
N VAL A 144 27.69 -31.24 45.91
CA VAL A 144 28.69 -31.69 46.89
C VAL A 144 29.60 -32.80 46.38
N SER A 145 29.24 -33.48 45.29
CA SER A 145 30.02 -34.60 44.72
C SER A 145 29.86 -34.66 43.18
N PRO A 146 30.21 -33.58 42.46
CA PRO A 146 29.83 -33.39 41.06
C PRO A 146 30.53 -34.31 40.06
N THR A 147 31.55 -35.06 40.49
CA THR A 147 32.31 -36.01 39.66
C THR A 147 31.95 -37.47 39.89
N THR A 148 31.25 -37.79 40.99
CA THR A 148 30.91 -39.17 41.37
C THR A 148 29.41 -39.42 41.46
N VAL A 149 28.61 -38.36 41.64
CA VAL A 149 27.14 -38.41 41.61
C VAL A 149 26.69 -37.46 40.51
N VAL A 150 26.72 -37.97 39.28
CA VAL A 150 26.50 -37.20 38.05
C VAL A 150 25.90 -38.13 37.00
N ASP A 151 25.00 -37.60 36.19
CA ASP A 151 24.47 -38.30 35.04
C ASP A 151 24.28 -37.37 33.84
N THR A 152 24.46 -37.91 32.64
CA THR A 152 24.39 -37.19 31.35
C THR A 152 23.36 -37.87 30.46
N SER A 153 22.60 -37.11 29.68
CA SER A 153 21.63 -37.63 28.70
C SER A 153 22.24 -38.74 27.84
N ASN A 154 21.51 -39.84 27.63
CA ASN A 154 22.02 -41.06 27.01
C ASN A 154 22.37 -40.90 25.51
N ALA A 155 21.66 -40.05 24.77
CA ALA A 155 21.89 -39.81 23.34
C ALA A 155 21.58 -38.34 22.94
N ASP A 156 21.93 -37.97 21.70
CA ASP A 156 21.96 -36.56 21.26
C ASP A 156 20.55 -36.08 21.07
N PHE A 157 20.23 -34.93 21.66
CA PHE A 157 19.05 -34.19 21.28
C PHE A 157 19.48 -33.04 20.37
N THR A 158 18.57 -32.61 19.53
CA THR A 158 18.78 -31.52 18.59
C THR A 158 18.26 -30.24 19.21
N ILE A 159 19.12 -29.25 19.41
CA ILE A 159 18.69 -27.87 19.54
C ILE A 159 18.49 -27.37 18.11
N SER A 160 17.24 -27.36 17.66
CA SER A 160 16.89 -26.77 16.38
C SER A 160 16.75 -25.27 16.54
N ALA A 161 17.21 -24.50 15.55
CA ALA A 161 16.86 -23.09 15.47
C ALA A 161 15.34 -22.94 15.60
N ALA A 162 14.89 -21.91 16.32
CA ALA A 162 13.53 -21.46 16.15
C ALA A 162 13.32 -21.09 14.69
N GLY A 163 12.16 -21.42 14.13
CA GLY A 163 11.67 -20.74 12.92
C GLY A 163 11.48 -19.27 13.26
N GLY A 164 12.60 -18.54 13.30
CA GLY A 164 12.69 -17.12 13.58
C GLY A 164 12.86 -16.40 12.26
N ASN A 165 12.27 -15.22 12.19
CA ASN A 165 12.51 -14.29 11.10
C ASN A 165 14.01 -14.02 11.01
N THR A 166 14.54 -13.98 9.78
CA THR A 166 15.92 -13.56 9.55
C THR A 166 15.95 -12.04 9.54
N TYR A 167 16.74 -11.41 10.41
CA TYR A 167 16.93 -9.96 10.49
C TYR A 167 18.34 -9.60 10.02
N THR A 168 18.42 -8.93 8.89
CA THR A 168 19.68 -8.42 8.33
C THR A 168 19.84 -6.97 8.75
N PHE A 169 20.88 -6.66 9.53
CA PHE A 169 21.25 -5.30 9.86
C PHE A 169 22.41 -4.87 8.98
N THR A 170 22.25 -3.74 8.30
CA THR A 170 23.28 -3.20 7.42
C THR A 170 23.81 -1.89 8.00
N ALA A 171 25.11 -1.85 8.25
CA ALA A 171 25.83 -0.67 8.68
C ALA A 171 26.22 0.15 7.45
N ALA A 172 25.72 1.38 7.36
CA ALA A 172 26.11 2.35 6.34
C ALA A 172 27.06 3.39 6.94
N ILE A 173 28.08 3.81 6.20
CA ILE A 173 29.04 4.84 6.64
C ILE A 173 28.76 6.13 5.89
N ALA A 174 28.57 7.22 6.63
CA ALA A 174 28.36 8.55 6.08
C ALA A 174 29.51 9.50 6.49
N PRO A 175 30.07 10.30 5.55
CA PRO A 175 29.88 10.22 4.10
C PRO A 175 30.59 8.98 3.49
N SER A 176 30.20 8.57 2.27
CA SER A 176 30.73 7.39 1.55
C SER A 176 32.23 7.47 1.18
N GLY A 177 32.93 8.53 1.59
CA GLY A 177 34.36 8.78 1.37
C GLY A 177 35.32 8.19 2.41
N ALA A 178 34.90 7.25 3.26
CA ALA A 178 35.79 6.61 4.22
C ALA A 178 36.85 5.72 3.53
N THR A 179 38.13 5.90 3.89
CA THR A 179 39.25 5.13 3.33
C THR A 179 39.07 3.63 3.57
N GLN A 180 39.08 2.85 2.50
CA GLN A 180 38.97 1.38 2.54
C GLN A 180 40.33 0.72 2.84
N PRO A 181 40.38 -0.48 3.46
CA PRO A 181 39.24 -1.30 3.88
C PRO A 181 38.69 -0.89 5.24
N VAL A 182 37.36 -0.88 5.37
CA VAL A 182 36.68 -0.73 6.67
C VAL A 182 36.39 -2.11 7.28
N THR A 183 36.82 -2.31 8.53
CA THR A 183 36.50 -3.50 9.33
C THR A 183 35.27 -3.27 10.20
N TYR A 184 34.36 -4.25 10.23
CA TYR A 184 33.13 -4.22 11.03
C TYR A 184 33.18 -5.26 12.14
N LEU A 185 32.83 -4.87 13.36
CA LEU A 185 32.69 -5.78 14.50
C LEU A 185 31.28 -5.63 15.08
N TRP A 186 30.48 -6.66 14.91
CA TRP A 186 29.10 -6.74 15.40
C TRP A 186 29.05 -7.46 16.75
N SER A 187 28.20 -6.95 17.65
CA SER A 187 27.99 -7.49 19.00
C SER A 187 26.49 -7.44 19.38
N PRO A 188 25.87 -8.53 19.89
CA PRO A 188 26.45 -9.87 20.02
C PRO A 188 26.85 -10.45 18.65
N ASN A 189 27.69 -11.49 18.66
CA ASN A 189 28.23 -12.07 17.42
C ASN A 189 27.07 -12.58 16.54
N PRO A 190 26.96 -12.13 15.28
CA PRO A 190 25.82 -12.45 14.43
C PRO A 190 25.86 -13.91 13.95
N ALA A 191 24.70 -14.42 13.50
CA ALA A 191 24.59 -15.75 12.90
C ALA A 191 25.40 -15.85 11.60
N SER A 192 25.46 -14.76 10.82
CA SER A 192 26.39 -14.61 9.70
C SER A 192 26.71 -13.12 9.44
N GLY A 193 27.77 -12.83 8.66
CA GLY A 193 28.12 -11.45 8.29
C GLY A 193 29.06 -10.71 9.26
N GLN A 194 29.61 -11.39 10.28
CA GLN A 194 30.65 -10.82 11.14
C GLN A 194 31.86 -10.39 10.29
N GLY A 195 32.41 -9.20 10.54
CA GLY A 195 33.48 -8.63 9.71
C GLY A 195 33.00 -7.89 8.46
N THR A 196 31.70 -7.92 8.14
CA THR A 196 31.14 -7.33 6.91
C THR A 196 30.17 -6.18 7.20
N THR A 197 29.77 -5.45 6.15
CA THR A 197 28.82 -4.33 6.22
C THR A 197 27.42 -4.75 6.67
N SER A 198 27.09 -6.04 6.58
CA SER A 198 25.78 -6.56 6.95
C SER A 198 25.93 -7.73 7.90
N ALA A 199 25.16 -7.75 8.98
CA ALA A 199 25.12 -8.83 9.94
C ALA A 199 23.70 -9.41 10.02
N VAL A 200 23.62 -10.73 10.03
CA VAL A 200 22.36 -11.46 10.08
C VAL A 200 22.15 -11.99 11.49
N TYR A 201 21.01 -11.66 12.07
CA TYR A 201 20.53 -12.16 13.34
C TYR A 201 19.24 -12.95 13.13
N GLN A 202 19.01 -13.96 13.96
CA GLN A 202 17.80 -14.77 13.91
C GLN A 202 17.11 -14.66 15.27
N TRP A 203 15.93 -14.07 15.30
CA TRP A 203 15.18 -13.86 16.54
C TRP A 203 13.74 -14.34 16.38
N SER A 204 13.19 -14.91 17.44
CA SER A 204 11.82 -15.43 17.49
C SER A 204 10.86 -14.58 18.34
N GLY A 205 11.37 -13.52 18.99
CA GLY A 205 10.61 -12.66 19.91
C GLY A 205 11.54 -11.85 20.82
N GLY A 206 11.01 -10.83 21.51
CA GLY A 206 11.74 -10.06 22.53
C GLY A 206 12.50 -8.83 22.03
N SER A 207 13.08 -8.07 22.97
CA SER A 207 13.88 -6.87 22.69
C SER A 207 15.37 -7.21 22.66
N HIS A 208 16.03 -6.89 21.55
CA HIS A 208 17.42 -7.23 21.27
C HIS A 208 18.21 -5.97 20.99
N THR A 209 19.31 -5.77 21.72
CA THR A 209 20.23 -4.67 21.48
C THR A 209 21.45 -5.19 20.73
N ILE A 210 21.69 -4.64 19.54
CA ILE A 210 22.89 -4.88 18.73
C ILE A 210 23.78 -3.64 18.75
N SER A 211 25.07 -3.83 18.64
CA SER A 211 26.06 -2.78 18.43
C SER A 211 26.95 -3.14 17.26
N VAL A 212 27.32 -2.14 16.46
CA VAL A 212 28.30 -2.28 15.38
C VAL A 212 29.42 -1.28 15.56
N GLN A 213 30.66 -1.76 15.48
CA GLN A 213 31.86 -0.94 15.43
C GLN A 213 32.42 -1.01 14.00
N ALA A 214 32.53 0.12 13.31
CA ALA A 214 33.19 0.24 12.02
C ALA A 214 34.48 1.04 12.16
N GLY A 215 35.60 0.53 11.64
CA GLY A 215 36.87 1.23 11.70
C GLY A 215 37.82 0.95 10.54
N ASN A 216 38.66 1.92 10.23
CA ASN A 216 39.74 1.82 9.25
C ASN A 216 41.06 2.33 9.87
N CYS A 217 42.09 2.51 9.05
CA CYS A 217 43.40 3.01 9.51
C CYS A 217 43.36 4.40 10.16
N GLY A 218 42.26 5.16 10.01
CA GLY A 218 42.06 6.50 10.55
C GLY A 218 41.24 6.57 11.84
N GLY A 219 40.68 5.47 12.34
CA GLY A 219 39.88 5.41 13.58
C GLY A 219 38.69 4.46 13.52
N SER A 220 37.89 4.40 14.59
CA SER A 220 36.67 3.57 14.67
C SER A 220 35.48 4.34 15.27
N VAL A 221 34.28 4.09 14.76
CA VAL A 221 32.99 4.57 15.30
C VAL A 221 32.13 3.38 15.70
N ASN A 222 31.31 3.55 16.75
CA ASN A 222 30.38 2.54 17.21
C ASN A 222 28.96 3.11 17.25
N ASP A 223 27.97 2.30 16.90
CA ASP A 223 26.55 2.61 17.10
C ASP A 223 25.82 1.42 17.73
N THR A 224 24.67 1.65 18.34
CA THR A 224 23.87 0.67 19.06
C THR A 224 22.39 0.84 18.75
N TYR A 225 21.70 -0.26 18.44
CA TYR A 225 20.30 -0.28 18.06
C TYR A 225 19.54 -1.33 18.84
N THR A 226 18.36 -0.98 19.36
CA THR A 226 17.48 -1.91 20.07
C THR A 226 16.24 -2.21 19.23
N TYR A 227 16.08 -3.46 18.84
CA TYR A 227 14.95 -3.95 18.06
C TYR A 227 14.02 -4.82 18.92
N THR A 228 12.72 -4.55 18.92
CA THR A 228 11.73 -5.39 19.63
C THR A 228 10.87 -6.14 18.64
N VAL A 229 11.04 -7.46 18.58
CA VAL A 229 10.27 -8.37 17.73
C VAL A 229 8.82 -8.41 18.22
N GLY A 230 7.87 -7.92 17.40
CA GLY A 230 6.44 -7.99 17.67
C GLY A 230 5.82 -6.79 18.40
N ALA A 231 6.47 -5.63 18.47
CA ALA A 231 5.85 -4.41 19.00
C ALA A 231 4.87 -3.79 17.99
N THR A 232 3.60 -3.62 18.37
CA THR A 232 2.69 -2.67 17.71
C THR A 232 3.23 -1.26 17.95
N ARG A 233 3.42 -0.48 16.88
CA ARG A 233 3.73 0.95 16.99
C ARG A 233 2.63 1.63 17.80
N GLN A 234 3.03 2.43 18.79
CA GLN A 234 2.15 3.45 19.38
C GLN A 234 1.75 4.42 18.28
N THR A 235 0.44 4.54 18.05
CA THR A 235 -0.19 5.49 17.14
C THR A 235 -0.14 6.91 17.72
N ALA A 236 0.42 7.86 16.98
CA ALA A 236 0.01 9.27 17.02
C ALA A 236 -1.38 9.40 16.32
N PRO A 237 -2.16 10.48 16.56
CA PRO A 237 -3.62 10.44 16.47
C PRO A 237 -4.15 10.18 15.04
N ASP A 238 -5.09 9.23 14.99
CA ASP A 238 -6.08 8.91 13.97
C ASP A 238 -6.09 9.66 12.62
N GLN A 239 -5.71 8.94 11.56
CA GLN A 239 -6.11 9.18 10.16
C GLN A 239 -6.55 7.86 9.50
N SER A 240 -7.17 6.96 10.26
CA SER A 240 -7.46 5.58 9.83
C SER A 240 -8.77 5.41 9.05
N SER A 241 -9.49 6.50 8.75
CA SER A 241 -10.74 6.45 7.98
C SER A 241 -10.59 6.60 6.47
N ASN A 242 -9.40 6.97 5.96
CA ASN A 242 -9.26 7.40 4.56
C ASN A 242 -8.60 6.34 3.65
N TYR A 243 -7.82 5.42 4.21
CA TYR A 243 -7.23 4.31 3.44
C TYR A 243 -8.26 3.26 2.98
N ALA A 244 -9.40 3.15 3.68
CA ALA A 244 -10.50 2.28 3.26
C ALA A 244 -11.31 2.82 2.06
N ARG A 245 -11.08 4.08 1.64
CA ARG A 245 -11.72 4.68 0.45
C ARG A 245 -10.81 4.71 -0.79
N GLN A 246 -9.49 4.67 -0.64
CA GLN A 246 -8.56 4.66 -1.78
C GLN A 246 -8.50 3.32 -2.53
N ASN A 247 -8.65 2.18 -1.84
CA ASN A 247 -8.70 0.87 -2.53
C ASN A 247 -10.04 0.57 -3.23
N ALA A 248 -11.03 1.47 -3.13
CA ALA A 248 -12.33 1.33 -3.80
C ALA A 248 -12.39 2.03 -5.18
N LEU A 249 -11.30 2.65 -5.65
CA LEU A 249 -11.28 3.51 -6.84
C LEU A 249 -10.21 3.13 -7.88
N ILE A 250 -9.76 1.88 -7.90
CA ILE A 250 -8.97 1.36 -9.03
C ILE A 250 -9.91 0.75 -10.07
N GLY A 251 -10.35 1.63 -10.98
CA GLY A 251 -10.71 1.25 -12.35
C GLY A 251 -12.13 1.60 -12.76
N GLU A 252 -12.41 2.88 -13.06
CA GLU A 252 -13.39 3.27 -14.09
C GLU A 252 -13.02 4.65 -14.68
N THR A 253 -12.80 4.72 -15.99
CA THR A 253 -12.86 5.96 -16.79
C THR A 253 -14.19 6.68 -16.58
N PRO A 254 -14.27 8.02 -16.45
CA PRO A 254 -15.55 8.73 -16.42
C PRO A 254 -16.20 8.70 -17.82
N ARG A 255 -16.96 7.64 -18.09
CA ARG A 255 -17.92 7.61 -19.18
C ARG A 255 -19.02 8.60 -18.82
N GLN A 256 -19.27 9.61 -19.65
CA GLN A 256 -20.34 10.61 -19.46
C GLN A 256 -21.66 9.96 -18.98
N VAL A 257 -21.96 10.11 -17.69
CA VAL A 257 -23.09 9.45 -17.03
C VAL A 257 -24.34 10.28 -17.24
N THR A 258 -25.01 10.11 -18.38
CA THR A 258 -26.32 10.75 -18.61
C THR A 258 -27.42 9.93 -17.93
N ALA A 259 -28.18 10.55 -17.02
CA ALA A 259 -29.36 9.93 -16.42
C ALA A 259 -30.44 9.67 -17.49
N GLN A 260 -30.89 8.43 -17.59
CA GLN A 260 -31.94 7.95 -18.50
C GLN A 260 -33.19 7.56 -17.72
N THR A 261 -34.34 7.46 -18.38
CA THR A 261 -35.58 6.98 -17.76
C THR A 261 -36.26 5.97 -18.67
N ALA A 262 -36.51 4.77 -18.15
CA ALA A 262 -37.35 3.75 -18.80
C ALA A 262 -38.75 3.74 -18.16
N VAL A 263 -39.77 3.49 -18.98
CA VAL A 263 -41.16 3.36 -18.52
C VAL A 263 -41.72 2.04 -19.00
N PHE A 264 -42.20 1.22 -18.08
CA PHE A 264 -42.81 -0.08 -18.34
C PHE A 264 -44.31 0.00 -18.10
N GLN A 265 -45.11 -0.07 -19.17
CA GLN A 265 -46.56 0.07 -19.11
C GLN A 265 -47.23 -0.75 -20.22
N TYR A 266 -48.07 -1.71 -19.84
CA TYR A 266 -48.70 -2.66 -20.75
C TYR A 266 -49.47 -2.00 -21.91
N GLY A 267 -49.03 -2.29 -23.14
CA GLY A 267 -49.59 -1.75 -24.39
C GLY A 267 -49.22 -0.29 -24.68
N VAL A 268 -48.30 0.31 -23.92
CA VAL A 268 -47.93 1.74 -24.06
C VAL A 268 -46.42 1.93 -24.23
N SER A 269 -45.61 1.41 -23.31
CA SER A 269 -44.17 1.69 -23.21
C SER A 269 -43.42 0.48 -22.63
N PRO A 270 -42.16 0.20 -23.00
CA PRO A 270 -41.22 0.95 -23.86
C PRO A 270 -41.59 1.00 -25.35
N THR A 271 -42.53 0.17 -25.80
CA THR A 271 -43.14 0.27 -27.12
C THR A 271 -44.65 0.12 -26.99
N SER A 272 -45.41 0.56 -28.00
CA SER A 272 -46.88 0.41 -28.04
C SER A 272 -47.37 -1.05 -28.01
N GLY A 273 -46.46 -2.04 -28.06
CA GLY A 273 -46.76 -3.47 -27.98
C GLY A 273 -46.16 -4.17 -26.76
N TYR A 274 -45.69 -3.45 -25.75
CA TYR A 274 -45.10 -4.06 -24.54
C TYR A 274 -46.13 -4.90 -23.76
N THR A 275 -45.82 -6.17 -23.51
CA THR A 275 -46.71 -7.12 -22.81
C THR A 275 -46.20 -7.61 -21.46
N GLY A 276 -45.05 -7.13 -21.01
CA GLY A 276 -44.36 -7.61 -19.80
C GLY A 276 -44.94 -7.07 -18.50
N THR A 277 -46.26 -7.09 -18.34
CA THR A 277 -46.90 -6.72 -17.07
C THR A 277 -47.83 -7.84 -16.65
N TRP A 278 -47.66 -8.28 -15.41
CA TRP A 278 -48.54 -9.23 -14.75
C TRP A 278 -49.08 -8.57 -13.48
N ASP A 279 -50.36 -8.73 -13.19
CA ASP A 279 -51.00 -8.30 -11.97
C ASP A 279 -52.17 -9.21 -11.57
N VAL A 280 -52.39 -9.38 -10.26
CA VAL A 280 -53.47 -10.24 -9.74
C VAL A 280 -53.90 -9.76 -8.37
N ILE A 281 -55.18 -9.93 -8.06
CA ILE A 281 -55.71 -9.71 -6.71
C ILE A 281 -55.67 -11.03 -5.93
N LEU A 282 -55.09 -11.00 -4.73
CA LEU A 282 -55.21 -12.06 -3.73
C LEU A 282 -56.35 -11.67 -2.76
N ALA A 283 -57.41 -12.47 -2.68
CA ALA A 283 -58.59 -12.18 -1.87
C ALA A 283 -58.87 -13.30 -0.84
N SER A 284 -59.01 -12.94 0.43
CA SER A 284 -59.30 -13.87 1.53
C SER A 284 -60.80 -14.00 1.84
N ASP A 285 -61.64 -13.98 0.81
CA ASP A 285 -63.10 -13.90 0.94
C ASP A 285 -63.77 -15.28 0.95
N ALA A 286 -65.02 -15.38 0.48
CA ALA A 286 -65.76 -16.64 0.48
C ALA A 286 -65.10 -17.75 -0.39
N ASP A 287 -64.14 -17.42 -1.26
CA ASP A 287 -63.39 -18.40 -2.05
C ASP A 287 -61.90 -18.06 -2.18
N ASP A 288 -61.12 -18.41 -1.14
CA ASP A 288 -59.66 -18.24 -1.08
C ASP A 288 -58.87 -18.89 -2.25
N ASN A 289 -59.54 -19.68 -3.11
CA ASN A 289 -58.94 -20.30 -4.31
C ASN A 289 -59.22 -19.53 -5.60
N ALA A 290 -59.90 -18.39 -5.53
CA ALA A 290 -60.16 -17.57 -6.70
C ALA A 290 -58.87 -16.92 -7.21
N ASN A 291 -58.65 -17.03 -8.52
CA ASN A 291 -57.67 -16.24 -9.24
C ASN A 291 -58.37 -15.04 -9.90
N LEU A 292 -57.75 -13.86 -9.81
CA LEU A 292 -58.30 -12.59 -10.28
C LEU A 292 -57.31 -11.83 -11.17
N GLY A 293 -56.57 -12.55 -12.03
CA GLY A 293 -55.57 -11.96 -12.93
C GLY A 293 -56.13 -11.37 -14.23
N GLY A 294 -57.43 -11.53 -14.47
CA GLY A 294 -58.13 -11.03 -15.66
C GLY A 294 -59.16 -9.93 -15.37
N THR A 295 -59.16 -9.36 -14.17
CA THR A 295 -60.06 -8.26 -13.79
C THR A 295 -59.54 -6.94 -14.35
N GLU A 296 -60.42 -5.98 -14.69
CA GLU A 296 -60.02 -4.64 -15.17
C GLU A 296 -59.46 -3.72 -14.07
N ASN A 297 -59.39 -4.23 -12.84
CA ASN A 297 -59.02 -3.49 -11.66
C ASN A 297 -58.16 -4.31 -10.71
N LEU A 298 -57.30 -3.60 -9.99
CA LEU A 298 -56.53 -4.05 -8.84
C LEU A 298 -57.16 -3.48 -7.56
N GLU A 299 -56.99 -4.21 -6.46
CA GLU A 299 -57.64 -3.91 -5.19
C GLU A 299 -56.71 -4.04 -3.98
N SER A 300 -56.93 -3.16 -3.02
CA SER A 300 -56.33 -3.21 -1.70
C SER A 300 -57.42 -2.92 -0.66
N PHE A 301 -57.64 -3.84 0.28
CA PHE A 301 -58.69 -3.78 1.29
C PHE A 301 -58.35 -4.67 2.50
N PHE A 302 -58.76 -4.28 3.71
CA PHE A 302 -58.60 -5.13 4.90
C PHE A 302 -59.64 -4.80 5.98
N ASP A 303 -60.45 -5.78 6.36
CA ASP A 303 -61.26 -5.72 7.58
C ASP A 303 -61.04 -6.94 8.49
N ASP A 304 -61.87 -7.09 9.51
CA ASP A 304 -61.77 -8.21 10.47
C ASP A 304 -62.11 -9.57 9.85
N ALA A 305 -62.67 -9.63 8.63
CA ALA A 305 -63.15 -10.83 7.96
C ALA A 305 -62.48 -11.11 6.61
N GLU A 306 -62.05 -10.08 5.88
CA GLU A 306 -61.60 -10.15 4.49
C GLU A 306 -60.36 -9.26 4.25
N ALA A 307 -59.45 -9.74 3.40
CA ALA A 307 -58.26 -9.02 2.98
C ALA A 307 -58.07 -9.15 1.47
N ARG A 308 -57.80 -8.02 0.79
CA ARG A 308 -57.44 -7.96 -0.63
C ARG A 308 -56.08 -7.29 -0.79
N ARG A 309 -55.20 -7.94 -1.57
CA ARG A 309 -53.84 -7.49 -1.87
C ARG A 309 -53.64 -7.56 -3.38
N SER A 310 -52.83 -6.68 -3.92
CA SER A 310 -52.49 -6.70 -5.35
C SER A 310 -51.03 -7.11 -5.52
N LEU A 311 -50.79 -8.16 -6.31
CA LEU A 311 -49.46 -8.48 -6.83
C LEU A 311 -49.29 -7.82 -8.18
N MET A 312 -48.08 -7.31 -8.46
CA MET A 312 -47.73 -6.70 -9.73
C MET A 312 -46.28 -7.02 -10.09
N ARG A 313 -46.00 -7.34 -11.35
CA ARG A 313 -44.64 -7.58 -11.87
C ARG A 313 -44.48 -6.95 -13.24
N TRP A 314 -43.31 -6.34 -13.47
CA TRP A 314 -42.90 -5.85 -14.78
C TRP A 314 -41.66 -6.61 -15.29
N ASP A 315 -41.65 -6.96 -16.56
CA ASP A 315 -40.46 -7.44 -17.27
C ASP A 315 -39.54 -6.27 -17.59
N ILE A 316 -38.51 -6.10 -16.77
CA ILE A 316 -37.51 -5.05 -16.92
C ILE A 316 -36.33 -5.48 -17.81
N SER A 317 -36.39 -6.64 -18.47
CA SER A 317 -35.27 -7.19 -19.26
C SER A 317 -34.81 -6.31 -20.43
N THR A 318 -35.62 -5.33 -20.82
CA THR A 318 -35.23 -4.33 -21.83
C THR A 318 -34.37 -3.20 -21.27
N LEU A 319 -34.15 -3.12 -19.95
CA LEU A 319 -33.13 -2.26 -19.38
C LEU A 319 -31.76 -2.69 -19.93
N PRO A 320 -30.86 -1.74 -20.25
CA PRO A 320 -29.50 -2.10 -20.62
C PRO A 320 -28.83 -2.93 -19.52
N ALA A 321 -27.92 -3.81 -19.90
CA ALA A 321 -26.95 -4.36 -18.94
C ALA A 321 -26.11 -3.22 -18.37
N GLU A 322 -25.52 -3.41 -17.18
CA GLU A 322 -24.52 -2.48 -16.63
C GLU A 322 -25.08 -1.07 -16.33
N ILE A 323 -26.24 -1.02 -15.66
CA ILE A 323 -26.88 0.23 -15.22
C ILE A 323 -26.89 0.36 -13.69
N SER A 324 -26.83 1.60 -13.20
CA SER A 324 -27.13 1.91 -11.79
C SER A 324 -28.49 2.58 -11.68
N VAL A 325 -29.37 2.02 -10.83
CA VAL A 325 -30.71 2.57 -10.58
C VAL A 325 -30.57 3.83 -9.71
N ILE A 326 -31.05 4.97 -10.22
CA ILE A 326 -31.15 6.24 -9.48
C ILE A 326 -32.44 6.23 -8.66
N SER A 327 -33.55 5.85 -9.30
CA SER A 327 -34.84 5.68 -8.65
C SER A 327 -35.74 4.75 -9.44
N ALA A 328 -36.67 4.10 -8.76
CA ALA A 328 -37.77 3.39 -9.41
C ALA A 328 -39.09 3.72 -8.72
N THR A 329 -40.10 4.13 -9.48
CA THR A 329 -41.41 4.54 -8.96
C THR A 329 -42.51 3.73 -9.60
N VAL A 330 -43.33 3.08 -8.78
CA VAL A 330 -44.59 2.47 -9.20
C VAL A 330 -45.67 3.54 -9.18
N GLU A 331 -46.33 3.74 -10.32
CA GLU A 331 -47.49 4.61 -10.44
C GLU A 331 -48.76 3.81 -10.71
N LEU A 332 -49.77 4.01 -9.86
CA LEU A 332 -51.09 3.36 -9.96
C LEU A 332 -52.18 4.41 -10.05
N TYR A 333 -53.08 4.28 -11.03
CA TYR A 333 -54.19 5.20 -11.19
C TYR A 333 -55.41 4.74 -10.40
N ARG A 334 -55.75 5.49 -9.36
CA ARG A 334 -56.92 5.25 -8.50
C ARG A 334 -58.17 5.90 -9.11
N TYR A 335 -59.29 5.20 -9.19
CA TYR A 335 -60.49 5.71 -9.88
C TYR A 335 -61.84 5.63 -9.15
N ASN A 336 -61.91 5.23 -7.86
CA ASN A 336 -63.17 5.13 -7.10
C ASN A 336 -63.25 5.97 -5.80
N GLU A 337 -64.48 6.09 -5.27
CA GLU A 337 -65.09 7.22 -4.56
C GLU A 337 -64.51 7.69 -3.20
N ALA A 338 -64.95 8.91 -2.83
CA ALA A 338 -64.48 9.75 -1.74
C ALA A 338 -64.51 9.03 -0.37
N GLN A 339 -63.32 8.87 0.20
CA GLN A 339 -63.07 8.22 1.48
C GLN A 339 -63.64 9.02 2.65
N THR A 340 -64.18 8.33 3.67
CA THR A 340 -64.63 8.96 4.92
C THR A 340 -63.49 9.22 5.92
N GLY A 341 -62.30 8.65 5.70
CA GLY A 341 -61.12 8.79 6.56
C GLY A 341 -59.79 8.63 5.80
N PRO A 342 -58.64 8.94 6.43
CA PRO A 342 -57.33 8.71 5.83
C PRO A 342 -56.93 7.22 5.88
N THR A 343 -56.29 6.75 4.83
CA THR A 343 -55.86 5.35 4.67
C THR A 343 -54.36 5.25 4.46
N GLN A 344 -53.71 4.19 4.97
CA GLN A 344 -52.31 3.90 4.69
C GLN A 344 -52.15 2.66 3.80
N LEU A 345 -51.38 2.81 2.73
CA LEU A 345 -50.97 1.72 1.84
C LEU A 345 -49.46 1.51 1.96
N ALA A 346 -49.02 0.27 1.83
CA ALA A 346 -47.61 -0.09 1.83
C ALA A 346 -47.29 -1.06 0.70
N LEU A 347 -46.11 -0.87 0.11
CA LEU A 347 -45.55 -1.67 -0.96
C LEU A 347 -44.48 -2.61 -0.37
N TYR A 348 -44.51 -3.87 -0.78
CA TYR A 348 -43.58 -4.90 -0.31
C TYR A 348 -42.96 -5.62 -1.50
N ARG A 349 -41.74 -6.15 -1.31
CA ARG A 349 -41.10 -7.06 -2.26
C ARG A 349 -41.70 -8.46 -2.11
N VAL A 350 -42.04 -9.10 -3.22
CA VAL A 350 -42.49 -10.50 -3.24
C VAL A 350 -41.26 -11.42 -3.21
N SER A 351 -41.27 -12.45 -2.38
CA SER A 351 -40.11 -13.33 -2.15
C SER A 351 -40.21 -14.71 -2.81
N SER A 352 -41.33 -15.00 -3.47
CA SER A 352 -41.57 -16.25 -4.21
C SER A 352 -42.20 -15.98 -5.58
N ASP A 353 -41.84 -16.77 -6.59
CA ASP A 353 -42.44 -16.66 -7.92
C ASP A 353 -43.94 -17.00 -7.91
N TRP A 354 -44.69 -16.40 -8.83
CA TRP A 354 -46.13 -16.58 -8.96
C TRP A 354 -46.60 -16.49 -10.40
N LEU A 355 -47.77 -17.06 -10.64
CA LEU A 355 -48.43 -17.07 -11.95
C LEU A 355 -49.72 -16.26 -11.86
N GLU A 356 -49.98 -15.38 -12.82
CA GLU A 356 -51.07 -14.41 -12.74
C GLU A 356 -52.48 -14.99 -12.93
N GLY A 357 -52.63 -16.04 -13.73
CA GLY A 357 -53.93 -16.66 -14.03
C GLY A 357 -54.83 -15.84 -14.94
N SER A 358 -56.03 -16.36 -15.25
CA SER A 358 -56.97 -15.76 -16.22
C SER A 358 -58.36 -15.45 -15.66
N GLY A 359 -58.58 -15.62 -14.35
CA GLY A 359 -59.89 -15.43 -13.72
C GLY A 359 -60.30 -13.95 -13.66
N TYR A 360 -61.58 -13.67 -13.90
CA TYR A 360 -62.10 -12.31 -14.09
C TYR A 360 -63.29 -11.94 -13.18
N ASP A 361 -63.69 -12.79 -12.22
CA ASP A 361 -64.87 -12.52 -11.39
C ASP A 361 -64.92 -13.29 -10.05
N LEU A 362 -65.29 -12.57 -8.97
CA LEU A 362 -65.63 -13.08 -7.63
C LEU A 362 -67.11 -13.49 -7.50
N ASN A 363 -67.92 -13.38 -8.55
CA ASN A 363 -69.35 -13.67 -8.47
C ASN A 363 -69.63 -15.14 -8.15
N PRO A 364 -70.50 -15.43 -7.15
CA PRO A 364 -70.86 -16.79 -6.79
C PRO A 364 -71.54 -17.50 -7.98
N GLY A 365 -70.85 -18.49 -8.55
CA GLY A 365 -71.33 -19.30 -9.68
C GLY A 365 -70.53 -19.17 -10.98
N SER A 366 -69.52 -18.31 -11.04
CA SER A 366 -68.51 -18.36 -12.10
C SER A 366 -67.65 -19.63 -11.93
N SER A 367 -67.32 -20.30 -13.03
CA SER A 367 -66.32 -21.36 -12.98
C SER A 367 -64.97 -20.67 -12.79
N TYR A 368 -64.47 -20.62 -11.56
CA TYR A 368 -63.10 -20.17 -11.31
C TYR A 368 -62.16 -21.00 -12.17
N THR A 369 -61.31 -20.32 -12.92
CA THR A 369 -60.19 -20.98 -13.57
C THR A 369 -59.11 -21.12 -12.50
N PRO A 370 -58.77 -22.33 -12.02
CA PRO A 370 -57.74 -22.52 -11.02
C PRO A 370 -56.38 -22.49 -11.73
N ASP A 371 -56.12 -21.40 -12.46
CA ASP A 371 -54.86 -21.09 -13.10
C ASP A 371 -54.24 -19.90 -12.38
N GLY A 372 -53.02 -20.03 -11.89
CA GLY A 372 -52.32 -18.91 -11.25
C GLY A 372 -52.47 -18.80 -9.73
N ALA A 373 -52.17 -17.60 -9.24
CA ALA A 373 -52.04 -17.25 -7.85
C ALA A 373 -53.41 -16.98 -7.24
N THR A 374 -53.58 -17.41 -6.01
CA THR A 374 -54.78 -17.28 -5.19
C THR A 374 -54.37 -16.83 -3.79
N TRP A 375 -55.31 -16.66 -2.87
CA TRP A 375 -54.95 -16.38 -1.48
C TRP A 375 -54.11 -17.50 -0.85
N LEU A 376 -54.32 -18.76 -1.25
CA LEU A 376 -53.63 -19.91 -0.67
C LEU A 376 -52.39 -20.35 -1.45
N THR A 377 -52.32 -20.07 -2.75
CA THR A 377 -51.30 -20.63 -3.64
C THR A 377 -50.62 -19.59 -4.52
N ALA A 378 -49.30 -19.71 -4.69
CA ALA A 378 -48.51 -18.86 -5.59
C ALA A 378 -48.65 -19.25 -7.07
N THR A 379 -48.87 -20.54 -7.31
CA THR A 379 -49.19 -21.12 -8.62
C THR A 379 -50.29 -22.15 -8.46
N THR A 380 -50.67 -22.86 -9.53
CA THR A 380 -51.71 -23.90 -9.46
C THR A 380 -51.41 -25.05 -8.50
N THR A 381 -50.13 -25.27 -8.14
CA THR A 381 -49.70 -26.42 -7.33
C THR A 381 -48.79 -26.05 -6.17
N VAL A 382 -48.36 -24.79 -6.04
CA VAL A 382 -47.41 -24.35 -5.01
C VAL A 382 -48.14 -23.45 -4.01
N PRO A 383 -48.29 -23.85 -2.73
CA PRO A 383 -48.87 -23.00 -1.69
C PRO A 383 -47.93 -21.84 -1.33
N TRP A 384 -48.49 -20.73 -0.86
CA TRP A 384 -47.71 -19.71 -0.16
C TRP A 384 -47.22 -20.25 1.19
N THR A 385 -46.10 -19.73 1.69
CA THR A 385 -45.63 -20.02 3.05
C THR A 385 -46.63 -19.50 4.08
N THR A 386 -47.20 -18.32 3.83
CA THR A 386 -48.33 -17.77 4.59
C THR A 386 -49.41 -17.30 3.61
N PRO A 387 -50.71 -17.61 3.85
CA PRO A 387 -51.78 -17.14 2.98
C PRO A 387 -51.74 -15.62 2.74
N GLY A 388 -52.01 -15.23 1.49
CA GLY A 388 -52.00 -13.84 1.03
C GLY A 388 -50.69 -13.38 0.41
N GLY A 389 -49.81 -14.29 0.00
CA GLY A 389 -48.55 -13.98 -0.68
C GLY A 389 -47.32 -14.09 0.24
N ASP A 390 -46.21 -14.55 -0.34
CA ASP A 390 -44.89 -14.50 0.31
C ASP A 390 -44.20 -13.18 -0.05
N TYR A 391 -43.94 -12.35 0.96
CA TYR A 391 -43.33 -11.04 0.79
C TYR A 391 -42.48 -10.68 2.01
N ASP A 392 -41.59 -9.70 1.86
CA ASP A 392 -40.65 -9.29 2.90
C ASP A 392 -41.34 -8.64 4.10
N ALA A 393 -40.75 -8.78 5.28
CA ALA A 393 -41.32 -8.21 6.51
C ALA A 393 -41.31 -6.66 6.52
N THR A 394 -40.38 -6.05 5.79
CA THR A 394 -40.18 -4.60 5.72
C THR A 394 -40.85 -4.04 4.46
N ALA A 395 -41.62 -2.96 4.61
CA ALA A 395 -42.18 -2.26 3.46
C ALA A 395 -41.07 -1.49 2.72
N LEU A 396 -41.11 -1.52 1.39
CA LEU A 396 -40.26 -0.71 0.51
C LEU A 396 -40.64 0.77 0.61
N ASP A 397 -41.95 1.04 0.58
CA ASP A 397 -42.51 2.38 0.76
C ASP A 397 -43.92 2.29 1.34
N GLN A 398 -44.36 3.38 1.96
CA GLN A 398 -45.70 3.52 2.50
C GLN A 398 -46.23 4.95 2.30
N MET A 399 -47.52 5.06 2.00
CA MET A 399 -48.16 6.35 1.79
C MET A 399 -49.46 6.47 2.58
N THR A 400 -49.79 7.68 3.01
CA THR A 400 -51.11 8.02 3.54
C THR A 400 -51.93 8.72 2.47
N ILE A 401 -53.09 8.17 2.12
CA ILE A 401 -54.10 8.80 1.27
C ILE A 401 -55.06 9.58 2.17
N PRO A 402 -55.14 10.92 2.05
CA PRO A 402 -56.07 11.71 2.86
C PRO A 402 -57.54 11.42 2.56
N ALA A 403 -58.41 11.65 3.55
CA ALA A 403 -59.86 11.60 3.37
C ALA A 403 -60.32 12.57 2.27
N GLY A 404 -61.30 12.17 1.47
CA GLY A 404 -61.82 12.99 0.36
C GLY A 404 -60.91 13.14 -0.87
N THR A 405 -59.81 12.38 -0.96
CA THR A 405 -58.94 12.38 -2.15
C THR A 405 -59.70 11.80 -3.37
N GLY A 406 -59.75 12.57 -4.46
CA GLY A 406 -60.38 12.16 -5.72
C GLY A 406 -59.54 11.14 -6.51
N SER A 407 -59.97 10.85 -7.74
CA SER A 407 -59.22 9.97 -8.67
C SER A 407 -57.89 10.61 -9.08
N GLY A 408 -56.85 9.79 -9.26
CA GLY A 408 -55.52 10.27 -9.61
C GLY A 408 -54.43 9.22 -9.44
N TRP A 409 -53.22 9.60 -9.86
CA TRP A 409 -52.03 8.76 -9.69
C TRP A 409 -51.53 8.79 -8.26
N ILE A 410 -51.30 7.62 -7.70
CA ILE A 410 -50.45 7.44 -6.53
C ILE A 410 -49.06 6.98 -6.96
N ARG A 411 -48.06 7.27 -6.13
CA ARG A 411 -46.64 6.95 -6.38
C ARG A 411 -46.07 6.28 -5.16
N LEU A 412 -45.40 5.16 -5.36
CA LEU A 412 -44.70 4.43 -4.32
C LEU A 412 -43.28 4.11 -4.81
N ASP A 413 -42.31 4.28 -3.94
CA ASP A 413 -40.90 4.00 -4.20
C ASP A 413 -40.63 2.48 -4.22
N ALA A 414 -39.97 2.02 -5.28
CA ALA A 414 -39.53 0.64 -5.48
C ALA A 414 -38.03 0.57 -5.83
N SER A 415 -37.27 1.64 -5.58
CA SER A 415 -35.86 1.76 -5.98
C SER A 415 -35.01 0.59 -5.49
N ASP A 416 -35.15 0.21 -4.21
CA ASP A 416 -34.38 -0.90 -3.63
C ASP A 416 -34.70 -2.23 -4.31
N ALA A 417 -35.98 -2.52 -4.59
CA ALA A 417 -36.37 -3.74 -5.28
C ALA A 417 -35.86 -3.80 -6.72
N VAL A 418 -35.97 -2.70 -7.47
CA VAL A 418 -35.49 -2.65 -8.85
C VAL A 418 -33.96 -2.68 -8.90
N GLY A 419 -33.27 -2.02 -7.98
CA GLY A 419 -31.82 -2.09 -7.83
C GLY A 419 -31.33 -3.52 -7.57
N ASP A 420 -32.03 -4.24 -6.70
CA ASP A 420 -31.72 -5.64 -6.40
C ASP A 420 -31.95 -6.57 -7.59
N TRP A 421 -33.02 -6.35 -8.36
CA TRP A 421 -33.29 -7.13 -9.59
C TRP A 421 -32.29 -6.85 -10.70
N VAL A 422 -31.91 -5.59 -10.88
CA VAL A 422 -30.94 -5.16 -11.89
C VAL A 422 -29.53 -5.66 -11.55
N SER A 423 -29.15 -5.63 -10.26
CA SER A 423 -27.87 -6.17 -9.80
C SER A 423 -27.85 -7.70 -9.75
N GLY A 424 -29.01 -8.34 -9.78
CA GLY A 424 -29.15 -9.79 -9.63
C GLY A 424 -28.95 -10.28 -8.19
N SER A 425 -28.94 -9.37 -7.20
CA SER A 425 -28.92 -9.75 -5.78
C SER A 425 -30.20 -10.49 -5.37
N GLU A 426 -31.33 -10.17 -6.04
CA GLU A 426 -32.61 -10.84 -5.85
C GLU A 426 -33.30 -11.10 -7.19
N ALA A 427 -34.11 -12.16 -7.26
CA ALA A 427 -34.92 -12.44 -8.44
C ALA A 427 -36.13 -11.49 -8.53
N ASN A 428 -36.52 -11.11 -9.75
CA ASN A 428 -37.70 -10.28 -9.99
C ASN A 428 -39.00 -11.10 -9.88
N TYR A 429 -39.52 -11.24 -8.66
CA TYR A 429 -40.84 -11.79 -8.40
C TYR A 429 -41.93 -10.71 -8.27
N GLY A 430 -41.59 -9.43 -8.44
CA GLY A 430 -42.54 -8.32 -8.39
C GLY A 430 -42.82 -7.80 -6.98
N LEU A 431 -43.95 -7.11 -6.85
CA LEU A 431 -44.32 -6.27 -5.72
C LEU A 431 -45.73 -6.58 -5.23
N LEU A 432 -45.95 -6.45 -3.93
CA LEU A 432 -47.23 -6.61 -3.27
C LEU A 432 -47.69 -5.28 -2.67
N LEU A 433 -48.89 -4.84 -3.02
CA LEU A 433 -49.56 -3.70 -2.41
C LEU A 433 -50.64 -4.18 -1.43
N ARG A 434 -50.63 -3.64 -0.21
CA ARG A 434 -51.63 -3.92 0.81
C ARG A 434 -51.88 -2.70 1.71
N PRO A 435 -53.01 -2.64 2.42
CA PRO A 435 -53.21 -1.63 3.44
C PRO A 435 -52.44 -1.98 4.73
N LEU A 436 -52.11 -0.94 5.50
CA LEU A 436 -51.66 -1.08 6.88
C LEU A 436 -52.88 -1.16 7.80
N SER A 437 -52.74 -1.80 8.97
CA SER A 437 -53.86 -2.23 9.84
C SER A 437 -54.93 -1.15 10.08
N GLY A 438 -56.22 -1.53 9.97
CA GLY A 438 -57.37 -0.71 10.40
C GLY A 438 -58.14 0.02 9.29
N ASP A 439 -58.06 -0.43 8.04
CA ASP A 439 -58.61 0.28 6.87
C ASP A 439 -59.75 -0.48 6.17
N TYR A 440 -60.99 -0.11 6.52
CA TYR A 440 -62.23 -0.67 5.96
C TYR A 440 -62.57 -0.14 4.56
N THR A 441 -61.62 0.47 3.84
CA THR A 441 -61.92 1.08 2.55
C THR A 441 -61.25 0.36 1.38
N VAL A 442 -62.05 0.04 0.37
CA VAL A 442 -61.54 -0.61 -0.84
C VAL A 442 -60.91 0.43 -1.76
N HIS A 443 -59.64 0.25 -2.07
CA HIS A 443 -58.93 1.05 -3.06
C HIS A 443 -58.91 0.35 -4.41
N TYR A 444 -59.55 0.96 -5.41
CA TYR A 444 -59.57 0.47 -6.79
C TYR A 444 -58.53 1.20 -7.63
N PHE A 445 -57.65 0.42 -8.25
CA PHE A 445 -56.68 0.89 -9.24
C PHE A 445 -56.95 0.21 -10.57
N HIS A 446 -56.57 0.83 -11.68
CA HIS A 446 -56.58 0.12 -12.95
C HIS A 446 -55.58 -1.04 -12.92
N SER A 447 -55.97 -2.20 -13.46
CA SER A 447 -55.06 -3.31 -13.78
C SER A 447 -54.52 -3.17 -15.20
N ARG A 448 -53.72 -4.13 -15.67
CA ARG A 448 -53.30 -4.21 -17.07
C ARG A 448 -54.46 -4.46 -18.04
N GLU A 449 -55.58 -5.05 -17.62
CA GLU A 449 -56.78 -5.28 -18.44
C GLU A 449 -57.61 -4.02 -18.63
N ALA A 450 -57.37 -2.96 -17.85
CA ALA A 450 -58.16 -1.74 -17.89
C ALA A 450 -58.33 -1.18 -19.33
N VAL A 451 -59.54 -0.74 -19.64
CA VAL A 451 -59.95 -0.28 -20.98
C VAL A 451 -59.12 0.92 -21.48
N THR A 452 -58.58 1.74 -20.57
CA THR A 452 -57.79 2.94 -20.91
C THR A 452 -56.29 2.66 -20.70
N PRO A 453 -55.51 2.33 -21.76
CA PRO A 453 -54.14 1.85 -21.59
C PRO A 453 -53.21 2.85 -20.90
N THR A 454 -53.42 4.15 -21.12
CA THR A 454 -52.60 5.21 -20.54
C THR A 454 -52.77 5.36 -19.02
N LEU A 455 -53.80 4.74 -18.43
CA LEU A 455 -54.07 4.76 -16.98
C LEU A 455 -53.71 3.44 -16.29
N ARG A 456 -53.16 2.45 -17.01
CA ARG A 456 -52.71 1.16 -16.45
C ARG A 456 -51.50 1.33 -15.53
N PRO A 457 -51.20 0.36 -14.64
CA PRO A 457 -50.03 0.38 -13.78
C PRO A 457 -48.74 0.59 -14.59
N ARG A 458 -47.84 1.43 -14.09
CA ARG A 458 -46.53 1.64 -14.72
C ARG A 458 -45.39 1.74 -13.71
N LEU A 459 -44.24 1.21 -14.11
CA LEU A 459 -42.98 1.35 -13.41
C LEU A 459 -42.08 2.32 -14.18
N LEU A 460 -41.64 3.39 -13.53
CA LEU A 460 -40.67 4.33 -14.06
C LEU A 460 -39.33 4.03 -13.40
N VAL A 461 -38.28 3.79 -14.18
CA VAL A 461 -36.93 3.52 -13.68
C VAL A 461 -36.00 4.59 -14.22
N ALA A 462 -35.48 5.45 -13.34
CA ALA A 462 -34.39 6.36 -13.65
C ALA A 462 -33.07 5.64 -13.37
N TYR A 463 -32.14 5.67 -14.32
CA TYR A 463 -30.87 4.95 -14.21
C TYR A 463 -29.75 5.65 -14.96
N THR A 464 -28.52 5.28 -14.65
CA THR A 464 -27.33 5.64 -15.41
C THR A 464 -26.78 4.42 -16.13
N SER A 465 -26.16 4.59 -17.30
CA SER A 465 -25.52 3.50 -18.05
C SER A 465 -24.00 3.57 -17.90
N GLY A 466 -23.36 2.41 -17.69
CA GLY A 466 -21.90 2.30 -17.58
C GLY A 466 -21.40 1.96 -16.17
N ALA A 467 -22.17 1.22 -15.37
CA ALA A 467 -21.69 0.65 -14.11
C ALA A 467 -20.94 -0.67 -14.38
N PRO A 468 -19.85 -0.98 -13.67
CA PRO A 468 -19.04 -2.15 -13.98
C PRO A 468 -19.83 -3.42 -13.64
N ALA A 469 -19.80 -4.40 -14.54
CA ALA A 469 -20.29 -5.75 -14.21
C ALA A 469 -19.59 -6.26 -12.95
N PRO A 470 -20.28 -7.01 -12.08
CA PRO A 470 -19.64 -7.52 -10.87
C PRO A 470 -18.47 -8.42 -11.25
N THR A 471 -17.30 -8.18 -10.67
CA THR A 471 -16.10 -9.00 -10.90
C THR A 471 -15.58 -9.57 -9.59
N LEU A 472 -14.91 -10.70 -9.71
CA LEU A 472 -14.04 -11.26 -8.68
C LEU A 472 -12.62 -11.20 -9.25
N ASN A 473 -11.63 -10.83 -8.46
CA ASN A 473 -10.23 -10.81 -8.89
C ASN A 473 -9.32 -11.31 -7.77
N ILE A 474 -8.75 -12.50 -7.91
CA ILE A 474 -7.95 -13.17 -6.89
C ILE A 474 -6.61 -12.46 -6.75
N THR A 475 -6.37 -11.93 -5.56
CA THR A 475 -5.15 -11.19 -5.18
C THR A 475 -4.16 -12.06 -4.42
N ALA A 476 -4.63 -13.12 -3.75
CA ALA A 476 -3.78 -14.14 -3.14
C ALA A 476 -4.34 -15.54 -3.38
N PRO A 477 -3.54 -16.50 -3.87
CA PRO A 477 -2.10 -16.43 -4.12
C PRO A 477 -1.73 -15.64 -5.38
N ALA A 478 -0.72 -14.76 -5.29
CA ALA A 478 -0.18 -14.00 -6.42
C ALA A 478 0.79 -14.83 -7.28
N VAL A 479 1.13 -14.36 -8.49
CA VAL A 479 2.11 -15.00 -9.37
C VAL A 479 3.44 -15.26 -8.64
N SER A 480 4.03 -16.45 -8.81
CA SER A 480 5.27 -16.92 -8.17
C SER A 480 5.26 -17.12 -6.65
N THR A 481 4.13 -16.88 -5.97
CA THR A 481 3.98 -17.16 -4.54
C THR A 481 4.26 -18.64 -4.24
N SER A 482 4.99 -18.91 -3.15
CA SER A 482 5.18 -20.26 -2.61
C SER A 482 4.45 -20.35 -1.27
N TRP A 483 3.44 -21.21 -1.19
CA TRP A 483 2.75 -21.53 0.07
C TRP A 483 3.22 -22.87 0.62
N PRO A 484 3.39 -23.01 1.94
CA PRO A 484 3.70 -24.29 2.55
C PRO A 484 2.53 -25.27 2.40
N VAL A 485 2.83 -26.54 2.13
CA VAL A 485 1.84 -27.64 2.15
C VAL A 485 1.30 -27.89 3.56
N SER A 486 0.06 -28.36 3.67
CA SER A 486 -0.62 -28.66 4.96
C SER A 486 -0.67 -27.46 5.92
N SER A 487 -0.76 -26.24 5.39
CA SER A 487 -0.71 -25.01 6.18
C SER A 487 -1.92 -24.13 5.91
N ALA A 488 -2.39 -23.45 6.95
CA ALA A 488 -3.47 -22.48 6.82
C ALA A 488 -2.97 -21.24 6.08
N GLN A 489 -3.59 -20.93 4.95
CA GLN A 489 -3.31 -19.79 4.09
C GLN A 489 -4.60 -19.00 3.84
N GLN A 490 -4.47 -17.77 3.36
CA GLN A 490 -5.63 -16.95 2.97
C GLN A 490 -5.72 -16.88 1.46
N ILE A 491 -6.81 -17.38 0.90
CA ILE A 491 -7.21 -17.03 -0.46
C ILE A 491 -7.86 -15.67 -0.35
N GLN A 492 -7.40 -14.69 -1.11
CA GLN A 492 -7.92 -13.32 -1.09
C GLN A 492 -8.30 -12.91 -2.51
N TRP A 493 -9.36 -12.12 -2.62
CA TRP A 493 -9.81 -11.56 -3.88
C TRP A 493 -10.47 -10.21 -3.63
N ASN A 494 -10.49 -9.37 -4.65
CA ASN A 494 -11.29 -8.16 -4.64
C ASN A 494 -12.60 -8.43 -5.37
N THR A 495 -13.69 -7.98 -4.78
CA THR A 495 -15.01 -7.97 -5.43
C THR A 495 -15.33 -6.56 -5.89
N THR A 496 -15.69 -6.40 -7.16
CA THR A 496 -16.38 -5.19 -7.65
C THR A 496 -17.85 -5.53 -7.93
N GLY A 497 -18.75 -4.57 -7.73
CA GLY A 497 -20.19 -4.82 -7.80
C GLY A 497 -20.71 -5.68 -6.64
N VAL A 498 -21.95 -6.18 -6.77
CA VAL A 498 -22.60 -6.96 -5.70
C VAL A 498 -22.47 -8.45 -5.98
N VAL A 499 -21.61 -9.13 -5.20
CA VAL A 499 -21.54 -10.60 -5.13
C VAL A 499 -21.71 -11.00 -3.68
N THR A 500 -22.80 -11.69 -3.34
CA THR A 500 -23.14 -12.01 -1.94
C THR A 500 -22.58 -13.35 -1.48
N GLN A 501 -22.44 -14.32 -2.39
CA GLN A 501 -21.89 -15.63 -2.10
C GLN A 501 -20.98 -16.15 -3.22
N VAL A 502 -19.95 -16.90 -2.83
CA VAL A 502 -18.98 -17.51 -3.75
C VAL A 502 -18.79 -19.01 -3.51
N ASN A 503 -18.34 -19.73 -4.53
CA ASN A 503 -17.75 -21.06 -4.44
C ASN A 503 -16.24 -20.96 -4.64
N LEU A 504 -15.46 -21.69 -3.84
CA LEU A 504 -14.01 -21.78 -3.94
C LEU A 504 -13.57 -23.18 -4.37
N SER A 505 -12.62 -23.27 -5.28
CA SER A 505 -12.00 -24.54 -5.70
C SER A 505 -10.50 -24.38 -5.97
N TYR A 506 -9.75 -25.48 -5.94
CA TYR A 506 -8.31 -25.50 -6.25
C TYR A 506 -7.96 -26.58 -7.27
N SER A 507 -6.83 -26.41 -7.95
CA SER A 507 -6.21 -27.39 -8.84
C SER A 507 -4.73 -27.55 -8.49
N LEU A 508 -4.17 -28.73 -8.73
CA LEU A 508 -2.73 -29.04 -8.55
C LEU A 508 -2.00 -29.25 -9.89
N GLY A 509 -2.61 -28.81 -11.00
CA GLY A 509 -2.15 -29.04 -12.38
C GLY A 509 -3.11 -29.88 -13.23
N GLY A 510 -4.36 -30.04 -12.79
CA GLY A 510 -5.41 -30.83 -13.45
C GLY A 510 -6.80 -30.20 -13.27
N GLY A 511 -7.85 -31.02 -13.10
CA GLY A 511 -9.21 -30.54 -12.82
C GLY A 511 -9.33 -29.83 -11.46
N PHE A 512 -10.39 -29.01 -11.31
CA PHE A 512 -10.68 -28.30 -10.05
C PHE A 512 -11.36 -29.21 -9.03
N THR A 513 -10.93 -29.09 -7.78
CA THR A 513 -11.50 -29.74 -6.59
C THR A 513 -12.12 -28.66 -5.72
N LEU A 514 -13.38 -28.84 -5.32
CA LEU A 514 -14.10 -27.89 -4.46
C LEU A 514 -13.39 -27.76 -3.09
N ILE A 515 -13.19 -26.53 -2.65
CA ILE A 515 -12.79 -26.18 -1.28
C ILE A 515 -14.06 -26.05 -0.44
N GLU A 516 -14.95 -25.14 -0.84
CA GLU A 516 -16.19 -24.81 -0.14
C GLU A 516 -17.19 -24.16 -1.12
N ALA A 517 -18.50 -24.33 -0.89
CA ALA A 517 -19.55 -23.76 -1.74
C ALA A 517 -20.54 -22.91 -0.94
N GLY A 518 -21.07 -21.85 -1.55
CA GLY A 518 -22.12 -21.02 -0.95
C GLY A 518 -21.66 -20.18 0.25
N VAL A 519 -20.36 -19.83 0.32
CA VAL A 519 -19.87 -19.00 1.43
C VAL A 519 -20.19 -17.54 1.20
N ALA A 520 -20.47 -16.82 2.28
CA ALA A 520 -20.61 -15.37 2.21
C ALA A 520 -19.35 -14.75 1.61
N ASN A 521 -19.52 -13.80 0.69
CA ASN A 521 -18.40 -13.14 0.07
C ASN A 521 -17.78 -12.12 1.04
N SER A 522 -16.63 -12.49 1.60
CA SER A 522 -15.87 -11.66 2.56
C SER A 522 -14.50 -11.24 2.02
N ASP A 523 -14.29 -11.30 0.70
CA ASP A 523 -13.03 -10.98 -0.01
C ASP A 523 -11.79 -11.79 0.46
N SER A 524 -12.01 -12.77 1.32
CA SER A 524 -10.98 -13.62 1.90
C SER A 524 -11.59 -14.93 2.40
N TYR A 525 -10.85 -16.02 2.26
CA TYR A 525 -11.20 -17.34 2.79
C TYR A 525 -9.96 -18.06 3.32
N ALA A 526 -10.05 -18.53 4.57
CA ALA A 526 -9.01 -19.32 5.20
C ALA A 526 -9.01 -20.75 4.63
N TRP A 527 -7.96 -21.13 3.92
CA TRP A 527 -7.81 -22.44 3.30
C TRP A 527 -6.57 -23.16 3.81
N THR A 528 -6.74 -24.40 4.28
CA THR A 528 -5.59 -25.28 4.57
C THR A 528 -5.13 -25.94 3.28
N THR A 529 -3.92 -25.61 2.83
CA THR A 529 -3.34 -26.15 1.59
C THR A 529 -3.22 -27.67 1.63
N PRO A 530 -3.39 -28.36 0.49
CA PRO A 530 -3.27 -29.80 0.44
C PRO A 530 -1.82 -30.23 0.74
N PRO A 531 -1.61 -31.47 1.23
CA PRO A 531 -0.29 -31.97 1.61
C PRO A 531 0.65 -32.23 0.41
N THR A 532 0.22 -31.94 -0.81
CA THR A 532 0.93 -32.28 -2.04
C THR A 532 1.64 -31.04 -2.59
N ALA A 533 2.98 -31.11 -2.64
CA ALA A 533 3.78 -30.07 -3.25
C ALA A 533 3.62 -30.08 -4.78
N THR A 534 3.52 -28.90 -5.39
CA THR A 534 3.40 -28.73 -6.85
C THR A 534 3.78 -27.31 -7.22
N THR A 535 4.35 -27.11 -8.41
CA THR A 535 4.55 -25.77 -8.99
C THR A 535 3.37 -25.33 -9.85
N SER A 536 2.30 -26.14 -9.90
CA SER A 536 1.15 -25.96 -10.79
C SER A 536 -0.17 -25.75 -10.07
N ALA A 537 -0.13 -25.24 -8.84
CA ALA A 537 -1.35 -24.97 -8.09
C ALA A 537 -2.09 -23.75 -8.66
N ARG A 538 -3.42 -23.79 -8.63
CA ARG A 538 -4.32 -22.66 -8.92
C ARG A 538 -5.52 -22.70 -7.99
N VAL A 539 -6.12 -21.55 -7.70
CA VAL A 539 -7.42 -21.45 -7.03
C VAL A 539 -8.41 -20.72 -7.93
N ARG A 540 -9.70 -20.99 -7.74
CA ARG A 540 -10.81 -20.39 -8.47
C ARG A 540 -11.85 -19.93 -7.47
N VAL A 541 -12.34 -18.71 -7.65
CA VAL A 541 -13.45 -18.12 -6.90
C VAL A 541 -14.53 -17.76 -7.91
N GLU A 542 -15.76 -18.23 -7.71
CA GLU A 542 -16.88 -17.97 -8.63
C GLU A 542 -18.14 -17.57 -7.86
N SER A 543 -18.95 -16.69 -8.42
CA SER A 543 -20.27 -16.34 -7.89
C SER A 543 -21.19 -17.55 -7.87
N VAL A 544 -21.96 -17.72 -6.80
CA VAL A 544 -22.99 -18.77 -6.72
C VAL A 544 -24.09 -18.58 -7.74
N LEU A 545 -24.50 -17.33 -7.99
CA LEU A 545 -25.63 -17.00 -8.86
C LEU A 545 -25.25 -16.98 -10.35
N SER A 546 -24.00 -16.61 -10.65
CA SER A 546 -23.48 -16.50 -12.02
C SER A 546 -22.10 -17.15 -12.21
N PRO A 547 -21.92 -18.46 -11.90
CA PRO A 547 -20.60 -19.11 -11.80
C PRO A 547 -19.83 -19.21 -13.13
N THR A 548 -20.50 -18.96 -14.26
CA THR A 548 -19.90 -18.97 -15.60
C THR A 548 -19.56 -17.57 -16.12
N GLN A 549 -20.06 -16.52 -15.47
CA GLN A 549 -19.92 -15.13 -15.90
C GLN A 549 -19.09 -14.30 -14.91
N VAL A 550 -19.22 -14.59 -13.61
CA VAL A 550 -18.52 -13.88 -12.54
C VAL A 550 -17.65 -14.89 -11.81
N TYR A 551 -16.43 -15.09 -12.31
CA TYR A 551 -15.43 -15.93 -11.68
C TYR A 551 -14.03 -15.41 -12.00
N ASP A 552 -13.08 -15.81 -11.18
CA ASP A 552 -11.67 -15.63 -11.48
C ASP A 552 -10.83 -16.86 -11.15
N LEU A 553 -9.68 -16.94 -11.80
CA LEU A 553 -8.69 -17.99 -11.70
C LEU A 553 -7.35 -17.37 -11.32
N SER A 554 -6.81 -17.78 -10.18
CA SER A 554 -5.48 -17.32 -9.77
C SER A 554 -4.45 -17.70 -10.82
N ASP A 555 -3.36 -16.93 -10.84
CA ASP A 555 -2.12 -17.38 -11.47
C ASP A 555 -1.60 -18.68 -10.87
N GLN A 556 -0.68 -19.32 -11.60
CA GLN A 556 -0.04 -20.54 -11.16
C GLN A 556 0.94 -20.22 -10.01
N PHE A 557 0.77 -20.88 -8.86
CA PHE A 557 1.60 -20.71 -7.68
C PHE A 557 2.19 -22.04 -7.20
N THR A 558 3.17 -21.97 -6.30
CA THR A 558 3.90 -23.14 -5.79
C THR A 558 3.36 -23.54 -4.42
N LEU A 559 3.10 -24.83 -4.23
CA LEU A 559 3.02 -25.44 -2.91
C LEU A 559 4.37 -26.11 -2.60
N SER A 560 5.09 -25.64 -1.59
CA SER A 560 6.42 -26.12 -1.21
C SER A 560 6.45 -26.60 0.25
N ALA A 561 7.58 -27.16 0.69
CA ALA A 561 7.69 -27.84 1.99
C ALA A 561 8.44 -27.03 3.07
N SER A 562 8.78 -25.74 2.89
CA SER A 562 9.53 -24.95 3.90
C SER A 562 9.60 -23.43 3.62
N ASP A 563 9.29 -22.58 4.61
CA ASP A 563 9.35 -21.09 4.55
C ASP A 563 10.54 -20.48 5.34
N VAL A 564 11.17 -19.41 4.82
CA VAL A 564 12.01 -18.44 5.55
C VAL A 564 11.74 -17.02 5.02
N SER A 565 11.41 -16.06 5.88
CA SER A 565 11.25 -14.62 5.54
C SER A 565 12.42 -13.78 6.08
N THR A 566 12.87 -12.79 5.31
CA THR A 566 14.00 -11.89 5.61
C THR A 566 13.55 -10.43 5.81
N HIS A 567 14.02 -9.77 6.87
CA HIS A 567 13.80 -8.35 7.19
C HIS A 567 15.14 -7.60 7.13
N THR A 568 15.21 -6.40 6.56
CA THR A 568 16.45 -5.60 6.48
C THR A 568 16.31 -4.28 7.25
N ILE A 569 17.29 -3.94 8.09
CA ILE A 569 17.31 -2.74 8.95
C ILE A 569 18.63 -1.98 8.74
N TYR A 570 18.58 -0.66 8.57
CA TYR A 570 19.75 0.19 8.29
C TYR A 570 20.23 0.96 9.52
N LEU A 571 21.55 0.97 9.75
CA LEU A 571 22.21 1.72 10.83
C LEU A 571 23.21 2.73 10.25
N PRO A 572 22.96 4.04 10.35
CA PRO A 572 23.90 5.06 9.89
C PRO A 572 25.02 5.30 10.90
N LEU A 573 26.27 5.08 10.48
CA LEU A 573 27.48 5.35 11.24
C LEU A 573 28.21 6.58 10.67
N ILE A 574 28.44 7.61 11.49
CA ILE A 574 29.16 8.82 11.07
C ILE A 574 30.64 8.72 11.47
N LEU A 575 31.53 8.55 10.48
CA LEU A 575 32.99 8.55 10.71
C LEU A 575 33.54 10.00 10.68
N LYS A 576 34.27 10.41 11.72
CA LYS A 576 35.05 11.66 11.68
C LYS A 576 36.32 11.45 10.86
N SER A 577 36.55 12.29 9.85
CA SER A 577 37.73 12.21 8.98
C SER A 577 39.04 12.45 9.75
N GLY A 578 39.88 11.42 9.86
CA GLY A 578 41.28 11.52 10.29
C GLY A 578 42.22 11.66 9.10
N SER A 579 43.17 12.59 9.19
CA SER A 579 44.14 12.89 8.14
C SER A 579 45.18 11.77 7.91
N ALA A 580 45.34 11.35 6.64
CA ALA A 580 46.56 10.86 5.96
C ALA A 580 46.43 9.49 5.22
N ALA A 581 46.41 9.60 3.89
CA ALA A 581 46.96 8.77 2.80
C ALA A 581 47.21 7.25 2.98
N CYS A 582 46.64 6.45 2.06
CA CYS A 582 47.34 5.34 1.38
C CYS A 582 46.69 4.97 0.01
N VAL A 583 47.52 4.48 -0.90
CA VAL A 583 47.36 4.34 -2.38
C VAL A 583 46.56 3.08 -2.78
N PRO A 584 45.78 3.07 -3.90
CA PRO A 584 44.98 1.91 -4.30
C PRO A 584 45.82 0.82 -5.00
N LEU A 585 45.49 -0.44 -4.74
CA LEU A 585 45.88 -1.56 -5.60
C LEU A 585 44.70 -1.95 -6.49
N THR A 586 44.96 -1.96 -7.79
CA THR A 586 44.07 -2.35 -8.88
C THR A 586 43.67 -3.82 -8.84
N GLY A 587 42.41 -4.09 -9.20
CA GLY A 587 41.96 -5.35 -9.79
C GLY A 587 41.23 -6.29 -8.83
N VAL A 588 39.91 -6.37 -8.97
CA VAL A 588 39.06 -7.59 -9.01
C VAL A 588 37.60 -7.11 -9.05
N SER A 589 36.87 -7.50 -10.10
CA SER A 589 35.44 -7.25 -10.30
C SER A 589 34.64 -8.51 -9.99
N ILE A 590 33.67 -8.46 -9.07
CA ILE A 590 32.48 -9.34 -9.11
C ILE A 590 31.27 -8.73 -8.39
N SER A 591 30.11 -9.01 -9.00
CA SER A 591 28.74 -8.49 -8.88
C SER A 591 27.96 -8.91 -7.62
N GLY A 592 27.01 -8.06 -7.19
CA GLY A 592 25.95 -8.38 -6.22
C GLY A 592 24.59 -8.73 -6.87
N PRO A 593 23.67 -9.40 -6.14
CA PRO A 593 22.28 -9.65 -6.57
C PRO A 593 21.38 -8.49 -6.06
N GLY A 594 20.34 -7.99 -6.72
CA GLY A 594 19.56 -8.43 -7.86
C GLY A 594 18.10 -8.05 -7.61
N GLY A 595 17.78 -6.76 -7.74
CA GLY A 595 16.42 -6.19 -7.72
C GLY A 595 16.45 -5.00 -8.67
N GLY A 596 16.21 -5.27 -9.95
CA GLY A 596 16.72 -4.47 -11.06
C GLY A 596 18.25 -4.57 -11.12
N SER A 597 18.82 -5.04 -12.23
CA SER A 597 20.26 -4.85 -12.37
C SER A 597 20.49 -3.34 -12.49
N SER A 598 21.60 -2.79 -12.01
CA SER A 598 21.97 -1.40 -12.35
C SER A 598 22.09 -1.19 -13.87
N GLY A 599 21.97 -2.26 -14.67
CA GLY A 599 21.89 -2.24 -16.12
C GLY A 599 20.55 -1.79 -16.71
N ASP A 600 19.48 -1.72 -15.91
CA ASP A 600 18.12 -1.37 -16.40
C ASP A 600 17.71 0.09 -16.06
N LEU A 601 18.55 0.82 -15.32
CA LEU A 601 18.33 2.24 -14.95
C LEU A 601 19.38 3.13 -15.64
N ILE A 602 18.94 4.29 -16.14
CA ILE A 602 19.85 5.31 -16.67
C ILE A 602 20.73 5.85 -15.54
N GLN A 603 22.03 5.85 -15.73
CA GLN A 603 22.99 6.42 -14.80
C GLN A 603 23.50 7.77 -15.33
N PRO A 604 24.12 8.63 -14.48
CA PRO A 604 24.80 9.83 -14.95
C PRO A 604 25.83 9.56 -16.06
N ALA A 605 26.48 8.39 -16.02
CA ALA A 605 27.44 7.97 -17.04
C ALA A 605 26.82 7.65 -18.41
N ASP A 606 25.50 7.46 -18.47
CA ASP A 606 24.75 7.24 -19.71
C ASP A 606 24.29 8.57 -20.35
N LEU A 607 24.63 9.72 -19.74
CA LEU A 607 24.39 11.05 -20.29
C LEU A 607 25.68 11.62 -20.87
N THR A 608 25.79 11.61 -22.20
CA THR A 608 26.94 12.20 -22.91
C THR A 608 26.62 13.64 -23.30
N TYR A 609 27.32 14.62 -22.71
CA TYR A 609 27.12 16.04 -23.04
C TYR A 609 27.59 16.36 -24.46
N LEU A 610 26.70 16.92 -25.28
CA LEU A 610 26.97 17.30 -26.67
C LEU A 610 27.26 18.79 -26.85
N GLY A 611 27.05 19.60 -25.80
CA GLY A 611 27.21 21.05 -25.81
C GLY A 611 25.89 21.78 -25.65
N ALA A 612 25.89 23.08 -25.98
CA ALA A 612 24.70 23.92 -25.89
C ALA A 612 24.48 24.77 -27.16
N PHE A 613 23.29 25.36 -27.26
CA PHE A 613 22.97 26.46 -28.18
C PHE A 613 22.15 27.51 -27.43
N ALA A 614 22.00 28.71 -28.00
CA ALA A 614 21.27 29.81 -27.36
C ALA A 614 19.93 30.07 -28.02
N TYR A 615 18.98 30.61 -27.24
CA TYR A 615 17.75 31.18 -27.76
C TYR A 615 18.01 32.29 -28.81
N PRO A 616 16.99 32.68 -29.59
CA PRO A 616 17.10 33.81 -30.52
C PRO A 616 17.56 35.09 -29.81
N SER A 617 18.19 36.01 -30.56
CA SER A 617 18.63 37.28 -29.98
C SER A 617 17.46 38.23 -29.73
N GLY A 618 17.58 39.02 -28.67
CA GLY A 618 16.69 40.14 -28.36
C GLY A 618 15.99 39.96 -27.02
N ASP A 619 15.66 41.09 -26.39
CA ASP A 619 15.15 41.14 -25.01
C ASP A 619 13.91 40.27 -24.80
N ASN A 620 13.06 40.11 -25.82
CA ASN A 620 11.84 39.28 -25.74
C ASN A 620 12.11 37.77 -25.59
N TRP A 621 13.34 37.31 -25.82
CA TRP A 621 13.75 35.91 -25.65
C TRP A 621 14.73 35.71 -24.48
N ALA A 622 15.07 36.79 -23.76
CA ALA A 622 15.93 36.73 -22.59
C ALA A 622 15.11 36.54 -21.31
N TYR A 623 15.79 36.24 -20.21
CA TYR A 623 15.26 36.09 -18.86
C TYR A 623 14.16 35.05 -18.71
N SER A 624 14.05 34.07 -19.62
CA SER A 624 13.10 32.97 -19.51
C SER A 624 13.71 31.63 -19.85
N ALA A 625 13.34 30.61 -19.09
CA ALA A 625 13.71 29.21 -19.36
C ALA A 625 12.58 28.25 -18.97
N ARG A 626 11.37 28.77 -18.71
CA ARG A 626 10.34 28.08 -17.94
C ARG A 626 9.56 27.02 -18.71
N GLY A 627 9.49 27.14 -20.04
CA GLY A 627 8.80 26.18 -20.89
C GLY A 627 9.61 25.73 -22.09
N LEU A 628 9.60 24.41 -22.34
CA LEU A 628 10.25 23.79 -23.48
C LEU A 628 9.52 22.53 -23.92
N ALA A 629 9.10 22.45 -25.19
CA ALA A 629 8.51 21.24 -25.76
C ALA A 629 9.13 20.90 -27.12
N TYR A 630 9.62 19.68 -27.28
CA TYR A 630 10.13 19.18 -28.55
C TYR A 630 9.00 18.78 -29.48
N TYR A 631 9.05 19.33 -30.70
CA TYR A 631 8.12 19.01 -31.78
C TYR A 631 8.88 18.37 -32.95
N PRO A 632 8.64 17.08 -33.25
CA PRO A 632 9.43 16.32 -34.22
C PRO A 632 9.28 16.77 -35.68
N ASN A 633 8.23 17.55 -36.00
CA ASN A 633 7.89 17.92 -37.39
C ASN A 633 8.14 19.40 -37.73
N GLY A 634 8.65 20.23 -36.81
CA GLY A 634 8.81 21.68 -37.01
C GLY A 634 10.00 22.11 -37.88
N ASP A 635 10.95 21.21 -38.14
CA ASP A 635 12.03 21.39 -39.12
C ASP A 635 12.43 20.04 -39.75
N PRO A 636 11.68 19.54 -40.75
CA PRO A 636 11.88 18.20 -41.30
C PRO A 636 13.10 18.08 -42.23
N GLY A 637 13.87 19.16 -42.45
CA GLY A 637 14.91 19.24 -43.50
C GLY A 637 16.26 19.77 -43.03
N SER A 638 16.54 19.78 -41.73
CA SER A 638 17.74 20.40 -41.19
C SER A 638 19.03 19.73 -41.69
N SER A 639 19.98 20.53 -42.18
CA SER A 639 21.29 20.03 -42.68
C SER A 639 22.32 19.79 -41.56
N ASP A 640 21.93 20.04 -40.31
CA ASP A 640 22.78 20.00 -39.12
C ASP A 640 22.69 18.70 -38.31
N ASN A 641 21.80 17.78 -38.71
CA ASN A 641 21.43 16.53 -38.04
C ASN A 641 20.61 16.69 -36.74
N TYR A 642 20.01 17.86 -36.51
CA TYR A 642 19.09 18.13 -35.40
C TYR A 642 17.70 18.53 -35.94
N PRO A 643 16.97 17.59 -36.58
CA PRO A 643 15.65 17.90 -37.14
C PRO A 643 14.60 18.06 -36.04
N GLY A 644 13.50 18.70 -36.38
CA GLY A 644 12.47 19.11 -35.42
C GLY A 644 12.74 20.49 -34.84
N SER A 645 11.91 20.92 -33.91
CA SER A 645 11.93 22.25 -33.32
C SER A 645 11.61 22.22 -31.83
N LEU A 646 11.75 23.36 -31.17
CA LEU A 646 11.34 23.56 -29.78
C LEU A 646 10.30 24.66 -29.72
N TYR A 647 9.17 24.39 -29.07
CA TYR A 647 8.33 25.45 -28.52
C TYR A 647 8.98 25.92 -27.21
N ALA A 648 9.13 27.22 -27.05
CA ALA A 648 9.87 27.82 -25.95
C ALA A 648 9.18 29.09 -25.46
N THR A 649 9.20 29.30 -24.15
CA THR A 649 8.74 30.56 -23.53
C THR A 649 9.73 31.70 -23.82
N GLY A 650 9.18 32.87 -24.11
CA GLY A 650 9.90 34.14 -24.16
C GLY A 650 9.92 34.84 -22.79
N PHE A 651 10.35 36.09 -22.77
CA PHE A 651 10.55 36.90 -21.56
C PHE A 651 9.44 36.76 -20.51
N ASP A 652 9.83 36.49 -19.26
CA ASP A 652 8.95 36.09 -18.15
C ASP A 652 7.77 37.03 -17.88
N GLN A 653 7.86 38.34 -18.15
CA GLN A 653 6.73 39.27 -17.93
C GLN A 653 5.69 39.27 -19.04
N ASN A 654 6.02 38.69 -20.20
CA ASN A 654 5.14 38.67 -21.36
C ASN A 654 4.37 37.33 -21.46
N ASP A 655 4.95 36.24 -20.95
CA ASP A 655 4.41 34.86 -20.98
C ASP A 655 4.01 34.39 -22.39
N LEU A 656 4.79 34.78 -23.39
CA LEU A 656 4.54 34.39 -24.78
C LEU A 656 5.34 33.15 -25.13
N VAL A 657 4.79 32.32 -26.01
CA VAL A 657 5.46 31.12 -26.53
C VAL A 657 5.77 31.32 -28.01
N GLY A 658 6.91 30.82 -28.47
CA GLY A 658 7.23 30.76 -29.90
C GLY A 658 7.91 29.45 -30.25
N GLU A 659 8.11 29.21 -31.54
CA GLU A 659 8.77 27.99 -32.04
C GLU A 659 10.14 28.36 -32.62
N ILE A 660 11.18 27.61 -32.24
CA ILE A 660 12.56 27.86 -32.63
C ILE A 660 13.22 26.59 -33.23
N THR A 661 14.12 26.77 -34.19
CA THR A 661 14.96 25.69 -34.73
C THR A 661 15.89 25.11 -33.66
N ILE A 662 16.42 23.90 -33.89
CA ILE A 662 17.47 23.31 -33.05
C ILE A 662 18.81 23.35 -33.82
N PRO A 663 19.70 24.32 -33.56
CA PRO A 663 21.04 24.29 -34.13
C PRO A 663 21.87 23.15 -33.55
N LYS A 664 22.89 22.72 -34.29
CA LYS A 664 23.91 21.83 -33.76
C LYS A 664 24.56 22.43 -32.50
N PRO A 665 24.51 21.76 -31.32
CA PRO A 665 25.11 22.24 -30.10
C PRO A 665 26.64 22.28 -30.19
N VAL A 666 27.24 23.19 -29.42
CA VAL A 666 28.68 23.39 -29.34
C VAL A 666 29.11 23.30 -27.88
N VAL A 667 30.16 22.50 -27.61
CA VAL A 667 30.82 22.49 -26.31
C VAL A 667 31.73 23.72 -26.21
N SER A 668 31.30 24.72 -25.46
CA SER A 668 32.10 25.90 -25.11
C SER A 668 31.74 26.37 -23.70
N SER A 669 32.73 26.89 -22.97
CA SER A 669 32.54 27.57 -21.69
C SER A 669 32.26 29.08 -21.87
N ASN A 670 32.19 29.57 -23.11
CA ASN A 670 31.88 30.97 -23.42
C ASN A 670 30.54 31.03 -24.17
N PHE A 671 29.55 31.66 -23.54
CA PHE A 671 28.19 31.79 -24.08
C PHE A 671 28.16 32.39 -25.50
N ASN A 672 29.06 33.33 -25.81
CA ASN A 672 29.09 33.99 -27.11
C ASN A 672 29.52 33.08 -28.26
N ASP A 673 30.08 31.90 -27.99
CA ASP A 673 30.44 30.91 -29.01
C ASP A 673 29.24 30.03 -29.41
N LEU A 674 28.13 30.10 -28.66
CA LEU A 674 26.96 29.27 -28.91
C LEU A 674 26.26 29.68 -30.21
N PRO A 675 25.85 28.69 -31.04
CA PRO A 675 24.96 28.97 -32.16
C PRO A 675 23.60 29.43 -31.63
N LYS A 676 22.98 30.38 -32.32
CA LYS A 676 21.68 30.94 -31.95
C LYS A 676 20.58 30.29 -32.77
N ALA A 677 19.50 29.89 -32.10
CA ALA A 677 18.31 29.37 -32.75
C ALA A 677 17.64 30.45 -33.63
N SER A 678 17.07 30.02 -34.75
CA SER A 678 16.22 30.85 -35.62
C SER A 678 14.75 30.70 -35.22
N ILE A 679 13.97 31.76 -35.41
CA ILE A 679 12.54 31.78 -35.12
C ILE A 679 11.78 31.13 -36.28
N LEU A 680 10.97 30.12 -35.98
CA LEU A 680 10.03 29.47 -36.91
C LEU A 680 8.64 30.06 -36.78
N GLN A 681 8.16 30.21 -35.55
CA GLN A 681 6.92 30.92 -35.21
C GLN A 681 7.20 32.03 -34.21
N PRO A 682 6.61 33.23 -34.39
CA PRO A 682 6.85 34.36 -33.50
C PRO A 682 6.21 34.12 -32.13
N LEU A 683 6.73 34.83 -31.11
CA LEU A 683 6.15 34.87 -29.78
C LEU A 683 4.67 35.28 -29.82
N THR A 684 3.80 34.42 -29.31
CA THR A 684 2.34 34.51 -29.36
C THR A 684 1.76 34.12 -27.99
N ASP A 685 0.61 34.70 -27.62
CA ASP A 685 -0.12 34.27 -26.44
C ASP A 685 -0.79 32.92 -26.74
N ILE A 686 -0.14 31.86 -26.26
CA ILE A 686 -0.63 30.50 -26.44
C ILE A 686 -1.93 30.25 -25.67
N THR A 687 -2.21 31.04 -24.64
CA THR A 687 -3.37 30.85 -23.77
C THR A 687 -4.64 31.46 -24.33
N GLY A 688 -4.58 32.23 -25.41
CA GLY A 688 -5.75 32.91 -26.00
C GLY A 688 -6.47 33.85 -25.02
N GLY A 689 -5.75 34.44 -24.07
CA GLY A 689 -6.27 35.31 -23.02
C GLY A 689 -6.74 34.60 -21.75
N TRP A 690 -6.66 33.27 -21.66
CA TRP A 690 -7.05 32.52 -20.47
C TRP A 690 -6.15 32.77 -19.25
N LYS A 691 -4.90 33.23 -19.45
CA LYS A 691 -4.00 33.55 -18.34
C LYS A 691 -4.56 34.60 -17.38
N ASP A 692 -5.36 35.55 -17.89
CA ASP A 692 -5.95 36.63 -17.11
C ASP A 692 -7.36 36.30 -16.60
N ASN A 693 -7.85 35.07 -16.86
CA ASN A 693 -9.19 34.63 -16.48
C ASN A 693 -9.15 33.70 -15.27
N CYS A 694 -9.59 34.20 -14.11
CA CYS A 694 -9.67 33.43 -12.88
C CYS A 694 -11.05 32.78 -12.75
N THR A 695 -11.13 31.46 -12.66
CA THR A 695 -12.41 30.74 -12.59
C THR A 695 -13.10 30.87 -11.23
N TYR A 696 -12.35 31.03 -10.14
CA TYR A 696 -12.89 30.85 -8.77
C TYR A 696 -12.65 31.98 -7.78
N THR A 697 -11.63 32.82 -7.97
CA THR A 697 -11.40 34.03 -7.16
C THR A 697 -10.97 35.19 -8.05
N ASP A 698 -11.34 36.42 -7.70
CA ASP A 698 -10.98 37.61 -8.51
C ASP A 698 -9.47 37.95 -8.47
N ASP A 699 -8.69 37.25 -7.63
CA ASP A 699 -7.30 37.57 -7.28
C ASP A 699 -6.29 36.48 -7.74
N CYS A 700 -6.41 35.96 -8.97
CA CYS A 700 -5.32 35.16 -9.56
C CYS A 700 -4.19 36.09 -10.07
N GLU A 701 -3.57 36.84 -9.14
CA GLU A 701 -2.45 37.71 -9.46
C GLU A 701 -1.20 36.87 -9.81
N TYR A 702 -0.44 37.29 -10.82
CA TYR A 702 0.88 36.74 -11.22
C TYR A 702 0.87 35.30 -11.79
N ARG A 703 0.02 35.05 -12.79
CA ARG A 703 0.02 33.79 -13.54
C ARG A 703 1.05 33.79 -14.68
N GLU A 704 1.88 32.76 -14.73
CA GLU A 704 2.98 32.63 -15.70
C GLU A 704 2.83 31.34 -16.52
N VAL A 705 3.14 31.40 -17.81
CA VAL A 705 3.16 30.19 -18.67
C VAL A 705 4.50 29.50 -18.50
N ASP A 706 4.51 28.33 -17.88
CA ASP A 706 5.74 27.62 -17.56
C ASP A 706 5.85 26.33 -18.38
N GLY A 707 5.35 25.20 -17.87
CA GLY A 707 5.45 23.89 -18.48
C GLY A 707 4.80 23.80 -19.85
N LEU A 708 5.53 23.22 -20.81
CA LEU A 708 5.06 22.94 -22.17
C LEU A 708 5.26 21.47 -22.51
N ALA A 709 4.30 20.84 -23.19
CA ALA A 709 4.46 19.50 -23.76
C ALA A 709 3.73 19.37 -25.10
N TYR A 710 4.34 18.66 -26.06
CA TYR A 710 3.68 18.27 -27.31
C TYR A 710 2.92 16.95 -27.12
N LEU A 711 1.64 16.94 -27.48
CA LEU A 711 0.77 15.77 -27.45
C LEU A 711 0.59 15.25 -28.87
N SER A 712 1.25 14.14 -29.20
CA SER A 712 1.26 13.58 -30.56
C SER A 712 -0.07 13.01 -31.03
N ASP A 713 -0.92 12.56 -30.11
CA ASP A 713 -2.17 11.87 -30.44
C ASP A 713 -3.26 12.81 -30.97
N VAL A 714 -3.24 14.06 -30.50
CA VAL A 714 -4.18 15.12 -30.88
C VAL A 714 -3.52 16.30 -31.58
N ASP A 715 -2.20 16.24 -31.75
CA ASP A 715 -1.40 17.28 -32.40
C ASP A 715 -1.57 18.67 -31.76
N LYS A 716 -1.40 18.72 -30.42
CA LYS A 716 -1.56 19.94 -29.61
C LYS A 716 -0.30 20.27 -28.83
N ILE A 717 -0.12 21.57 -28.53
CA ILE A 717 0.81 22.02 -27.51
C ILE A 717 0.02 22.28 -26.23
N THR A 718 0.31 21.50 -25.22
CA THR A 718 -0.23 21.66 -23.88
C THR A 718 0.67 22.58 -23.07
N TRP A 719 0.05 23.38 -22.20
CA TRP A 719 0.71 24.36 -21.36
C TRP A 719 0.10 24.36 -19.96
N ASN A 720 0.88 24.74 -18.94
CA ASN A 720 0.35 25.02 -17.60
C ASN A 720 0.58 26.49 -17.20
N LEU A 721 -0.12 26.90 -16.14
CA LEU A 721 -0.10 28.24 -15.59
C LEU A 721 0.25 28.21 -14.10
N ARG A 722 1.46 28.64 -13.76
CA ARG A 722 1.93 28.74 -12.37
C ARG A 722 1.48 30.05 -11.73
N ASN A 723 1.15 30.02 -10.43
CA ASN A 723 0.83 31.22 -9.66
C ASN A 723 2.06 31.62 -8.84
N TRP A 724 2.85 32.58 -9.33
CA TRP A 724 4.13 32.95 -8.72
C TRP A 724 4.05 33.29 -7.23
N TYR A 725 2.91 33.82 -6.75
CA TYR A 725 2.72 34.25 -5.37
C TYR A 725 1.42 33.72 -4.75
N ASN A 726 1.37 32.41 -4.54
CA ASN A 726 0.22 31.73 -3.93
C ASN A 726 0.32 31.75 -2.39
N VAL A 727 -0.11 32.83 -1.74
CA VAL A 727 0.00 33.02 -0.26
C VAL A 727 -1.28 32.68 0.50
N THR A 728 -2.17 31.90 -0.12
CA THR A 728 -3.56 31.69 0.27
C THR A 728 -4.00 30.30 -0.18
N ASP A 729 -5.06 29.74 0.41
CA ASP A 729 -5.68 28.43 0.06
C ASP A 729 -6.31 28.40 -1.37
N TYR A 730 -5.77 29.16 -2.33
CA TYR A 730 -6.37 29.38 -3.64
C TYR A 730 -5.88 28.37 -4.66
N ASP A 731 -6.60 27.26 -4.69
CA ASP A 731 -6.51 26.23 -5.70
C ASP A 731 -7.14 26.70 -7.04
N GLN A 732 -6.39 26.64 -8.15
CA GLN A 732 -6.79 27.24 -9.46
C GLN A 732 -6.65 26.26 -10.63
N ASP A 733 -7.48 26.45 -11.66
CA ASP A 733 -7.31 25.74 -12.93
C ASP A 733 -5.98 26.13 -13.55
N SER A 734 -5.10 25.19 -13.88
CA SER A 734 -3.73 25.49 -14.34
C SER A 734 -3.39 24.90 -15.71
N LEU A 735 -4.12 23.94 -16.25
CA LEU A 735 -3.75 23.24 -17.48
C LEU A 735 -4.58 23.67 -18.69
N GLY A 736 -3.95 23.89 -19.83
CA GLY A 736 -4.62 24.11 -21.10
C GLY A 736 -3.89 23.49 -22.28
N TRP A 737 -4.46 23.65 -23.47
CA TRP A 737 -3.80 23.30 -24.72
C TRP A 737 -4.16 24.26 -25.85
N SER A 738 -3.39 24.21 -26.91
CA SER A 738 -3.57 25.03 -28.12
C SER A 738 -3.16 24.24 -29.36
N ASP A 739 -3.65 24.69 -30.51
CA ASP A 739 -3.20 24.22 -31.82
C ASP A 739 -1.70 24.48 -31.99
N LEU A 740 -1.05 23.76 -32.91
CA LEU A 740 0.39 23.92 -33.18
C LEU A 740 0.79 25.31 -33.67
N ASP A 741 -0.16 26.10 -34.18
CA ASP A 741 0.06 27.51 -34.53
C ASP A 741 -0.16 28.46 -33.33
N MET A 742 -0.27 27.89 -32.12
CA MET A 742 -0.51 28.56 -30.84
C MET A 742 -1.87 29.27 -30.77
N THR A 743 -2.81 28.94 -31.66
CA THR A 743 -4.19 29.42 -31.62
C THR A 743 -5.14 28.38 -31.02
N GLY A 744 -6.44 28.67 -30.97
CA GLY A 744 -7.44 27.67 -30.59
C GLY A 744 -7.36 27.21 -29.13
N ALA A 745 -6.86 28.06 -28.23
CA ALA A 745 -6.69 27.73 -26.82
C ALA A 745 -7.98 27.18 -26.18
N GLN A 746 -7.87 26.02 -25.54
CA GLN A 746 -8.94 25.36 -24.77
C GLN A 746 -8.38 24.89 -23.42
N GLY A 747 -9.29 24.60 -22.48
CA GLY A 747 -9.00 24.71 -21.04
C GLY A 747 -9.50 26.06 -20.52
N VAL A 748 -9.14 26.53 -19.33
CA VAL A 748 -8.17 25.95 -18.38
C VAL A 748 -8.85 24.91 -17.48
N TRP A 749 -8.20 23.78 -17.24
CA TRP A 749 -8.69 22.70 -16.38
C TRP A 749 -7.91 22.61 -15.08
N HIS A 750 -8.53 22.00 -14.08
CA HIS A 750 -7.85 21.61 -12.86
C HIS A 750 -7.23 20.23 -13.00
N ILE A 751 -6.02 20.04 -12.49
CA ILE A 751 -5.38 18.72 -12.48
C ILE A 751 -5.82 18.03 -11.19
N GLY A 752 -6.57 16.92 -11.27
CA GLY A 752 -7.06 16.15 -10.12
C GLY A 752 -8.37 16.66 -9.52
N GLU A 753 -8.92 15.90 -8.57
CA GLU A 753 -10.09 16.33 -7.78
C GLU A 753 -9.71 17.43 -6.79
N ARG A 754 -10.71 18.23 -6.39
CA ARG A 754 -10.56 19.34 -5.43
C ARG A 754 -11.38 19.12 -4.15
N PRO A 755 -10.97 18.21 -3.24
CA PRO A 755 -11.65 18.03 -1.97
C PRO A 755 -11.48 19.27 -1.08
N TYR A 756 -12.48 19.57 -0.25
CA TYR A 756 -12.40 20.68 0.71
C TYR A 756 -11.40 20.42 1.86
N ASP A 757 -10.93 19.19 2.05
CA ASP A 757 -10.23 18.72 3.25
C ASP A 757 -8.85 18.11 3.00
N ASN A 758 -8.44 17.93 1.75
CA ASN A 758 -7.11 17.42 1.42
C ASN A 758 -6.64 18.01 0.09
N ASP A 759 -5.40 18.49 0.09
CA ASP A 759 -4.87 19.30 -0.99
C ASP A 759 -3.86 18.53 -1.85
N VAL A 760 -4.21 17.27 -2.16
CA VAL A 760 -3.32 16.34 -2.86
C VAL A 760 -3.00 16.83 -4.26
N PHE A 761 -3.95 17.49 -4.92
CA PHE A 761 -3.84 17.92 -6.30
C PHE A 761 -3.78 19.43 -6.47
N HIS A 762 -3.45 20.17 -5.41
CA HIS A 762 -3.31 21.63 -5.47
C HIS A 762 -2.53 22.07 -6.69
N ASN A 763 -2.93 23.18 -7.30
CA ASN A 763 -2.14 23.79 -8.36
C ASN A 763 -0.67 24.03 -7.94
N ALA A 764 -0.39 24.38 -6.68
CA ALA A 764 0.98 24.52 -6.14
C ALA A 764 1.86 23.25 -6.23
N LYS A 765 1.28 22.10 -6.60
CA LYS A 765 2.00 20.85 -6.85
C LYS A 765 2.00 20.41 -8.32
N THR A 766 1.23 21.07 -9.21
CA THR A 766 0.95 20.54 -10.56
C THR A 766 1.21 21.55 -11.69
N CYS A 767 1.60 22.79 -11.39
CA CYS A 767 1.55 23.89 -12.37
C CYS A 767 2.89 24.45 -12.88
N ASP A 768 4.04 23.78 -12.69
CA ASP A 768 5.36 24.35 -13.06
C ASP A 768 5.95 23.73 -14.33
N TYR A 769 5.99 22.40 -14.45
CA TYR A 769 6.56 21.73 -15.63
C TYR A 769 5.70 20.60 -16.14
N LEU A 770 5.81 20.33 -17.44
CA LEU A 770 5.09 19.29 -18.16
C LEU A 770 6.06 18.44 -18.99
N PHE A 771 5.85 17.13 -19.01
CA PHE A 771 6.56 16.23 -19.92
C PHE A 771 5.78 14.92 -20.07
N ASN A 772 6.05 14.15 -21.13
CA ASN A 772 5.33 12.90 -21.34
C ASN A 772 6.07 11.70 -20.70
N ALA A 773 5.34 10.76 -20.14
CA ALA A 773 5.76 9.38 -19.94
C ALA A 773 5.72 8.62 -21.29
N PRO A 774 6.46 7.51 -21.44
CA PRO A 774 6.33 6.64 -22.61
C PRO A 774 4.93 6.01 -22.66
N ASP A 775 4.26 6.02 -23.81
CA ASP A 775 2.89 5.49 -23.97
C ASP A 775 2.78 4.05 -23.46
N SER A 776 3.73 3.19 -23.81
CA SER A 776 3.79 1.80 -23.32
C SER A 776 3.84 1.68 -21.79
N PHE A 777 4.47 2.63 -21.10
CA PHE A 777 4.50 2.65 -19.65
C PHE A 777 3.18 3.19 -19.09
N ALA A 778 2.66 4.27 -19.70
CA ALA A 778 1.40 4.88 -19.32
C ALA A 778 0.22 3.91 -19.47
N ASP A 779 0.10 3.23 -20.61
CA ASP A 779 -0.93 2.22 -20.88
C ASP A 779 -0.87 1.06 -19.87
N ALA A 780 0.34 0.62 -19.54
CA ALA A 780 0.53 -0.56 -18.69
C ALA A 780 0.43 -0.25 -17.19
N ASN A 781 0.70 0.99 -16.75
CA ASN A 781 0.88 1.29 -15.32
C ASN A 781 0.19 2.57 -14.85
N LEU A 782 -0.16 3.49 -15.75
CA LEU A 782 -0.77 4.79 -15.42
C LEU A 782 -2.18 4.92 -15.99
N SER A 783 -2.84 3.81 -16.38
CA SER A 783 -4.18 3.82 -17.00
C SER A 783 -4.26 4.70 -18.27
N GLY A 784 -3.17 4.79 -19.04
CA GLY A 784 -3.07 5.64 -20.24
C GLY A 784 -2.74 7.11 -19.95
N ASN A 785 -2.59 7.52 -18.68
CA ASN A 785 -2.19 8.88 -18.31
C ASN A 785 -0.71 9.11 -18.65
N SER A 786 -0.44 9.66 -19.84
CA SER A 786 0.93 9.87 -20.34
C SER A 786 1.48 11.27 -20.10
N LEU A 787 0.66 12.29 -19.87
CA LEU A 787 1.15 13.62 -19.54
C LEU A 787 1.51 13.69 -18.05
N ILE A 788 2.72 14.09 -17.73
CA ILE A 788 3.18 14.30 -16.36
C ILE A 788 3.27 15.79 -16.08
N ALA A 789 2.65 16.22 -15.00
CA ALA A 789 2.72 17.56 -14.45
C ALA A 789 3.44 17.57 -13.10
N GLY A 790 4.18 18.63 -12.80
CA GLY A 790 4.90 18.77 -11.56
C GLY A 790 5.19 20.21 -11.16
N ASN A 791 5.74 20.36 -9.97
CA ASN A 791 6.16 21.58 -9.31
C ASN A 791 7.29 21.25 -8.32
N GLN A 792 7.85 22.27 -7.70
CA GLN A 792 9.00 22.24 -6.81
C GLN A 792 8.71 22.77 -5.41
N ARG A 793 7.78 23.74 -5.30
CA ARG A 793 7.22 24.42 -4.10
C ARG A 793 6.76 25.84 -4.48
N GLU A 794 5.56 26.28 -4.06
CA GLU A 794 5.19 27.71 -4.02
C GLU A 794 5.36 28.27 -2.59
N ALA A 795 6.12 29.35 -2.43
CA ALA A 795 6.48 29.88 -1.12
C ALA A 795 5.26 30.35 -0.31
N GLY A 796 4.96 29.66 0.81
CA GLY A 796 3.95 30.08 1.77
C GLY A 796 2.51 29.65 1.45
N ALA A 797 2.31 28.85 0.41
CA ALA A 797 1.02 28.25 0.07
C ALA A 797 0.76 27.04 0.97
N LEU A 798 -0.31 27.07 1.78
CA LEU A 798 -0.92 25.83 2.25
C LEU A 798 -1.26 25.00 1.00
N GLY A 799 -0.71 23.79 0.90
CA GLY A 799 -0.88 22.97 -0.31
C GLY A 799 0.36 22.72 -1.14
N GLY A 800 1.53 23.27 -0.77
CA GLY A 800 2.79 23.05 -1.49
C GLY A 800 3.41 21.66 -1.30
N SER A 801 4.63 21.48 -1.82
CA SER A 801 5.48 20.29 -1.63
C SER A 801 6.88 20.72 -1.20
N GLN A 802 7.52 19.96 -0.30
CA GLN A 802 8.91 20.20 0.15
C GLN A 802 9.90 19.33 -0.64
N GLY A 803 9.83 19.44 -1.96
CA GLY A 803 10.56 18.61 -2.91
C GLY A 803 9.80 18.52 -4.23
N PRO A 804 10.38 17.89 -5.25
CA PRO A 804 9.74 17.81 -6.56
C PRO A 804 8.47 16.96 -6.52
N THR A 805 7.56 17.24 -7.43
CA THR A 805 6.29 16.53 -7.55
C THR A 805 6.07 15.96 -8.95
N LEU A 806 5.32 14.86 -9.05
CA LEU A 806 4.97 14.21 -10.31
C LEU A 806 3.53 13.71 -10.23
N TYR A 807 2.70 14.18 -11.17
CA TYR A 807 1.30 13.81 -11.31
C TYR A 807 1.04 13.37 -12.75
N ALA A 808 0.51 12.17 -12.95
CA ALA A 808 0.15 11.69 -14.28
C ALA A 808 -1.31 11.99 -14.59
N LEU A 809 -1.60 12.49 -15.79
CA LEU A 809 -2.94 12.80 -16.28
C LEU A 809 -3.07 12.47 -17.77
N ALA A 810 -4.33 12.37 -18.23
CA ALA A 810 -4.64 11.95 -19.59
C ALA A 810 -4.63 13.13 -20.56
N PRO A 811 -3.92 13.02 -21.70
CA PRO A 811 -4.30 13.76 -22.89
C PRO A 811 -5.44 13.00 -23.60
N TRP A 812 -6.61 13.63 -23.67
CA TRP A 812 -7.79 13.22 -24.44
C TRP A 812 -7.37 12.83 -25.85
N THR A 813 -7.47 11.55 -26.21
CA THR A 813 -6.95 11.03 -27.49
C THR A 813 -7.95 11.13 -28.65
N ASP A 814 -9.13 11.72 -28.42
CA ASP A 814 -10.23 11.81 -29.39
C ASP A 814 -10.60 13.25 -29.80
N ASP A 815 -9.74 14.23 -29.52
CA ASP A 815 -9.95 15.65 -29.83
C ASP A 815 -11.18 16.28 -29.13
N ASN A 816 -11.72 15.62 -28.08
CA ASN A 816 -12.91 16.06 -27.36
C ASN A 816 -12.60 16.29 -25.87
N PRO A 817 -11.87 17.36 -25.53
CA PRO A 817 -11.51 17.64 -24.14
C PRO A 817 -12.74 18.13 -23.35
N PRO A 818 -12.69 18.12 -22.00
CA PRO A 818 -13.76 18.63 -21.17
C PRO A 818 -13.95 20.11 -21.40
N ALA A 819 -15.12 20.59 -20.99
CA ALA A 819 -15.32 22.01 -20.83
C ALA A 819 -14.26 22.61 -19.88
N SER A 820 -13.87 23.86 -20.15
CA SER A 820 -13.03 24.67 -19.26
C SER A 820 -13.58 24.69 -17.84
N GLY A 821 -12.71 24.70 -16.83
CA GLY A 821 -13.06 24.68 -15.41
C GLY A 821 -13.50 23.32 -14.87
N GLN A 822 -13.37 22.24 -15.65
CA GLN A 822 -13.57 20.88 -15.16
C GLN A 822 -12.29 20.35 -14.51
N ASN A 823 -12.47 19.43 -13.56
CA ASN A 823 -11.38 18.65 -12.98
C ASN A 823 -10.99 17.51 -13.92
N LEU A 824 -9.69 17.32 -14.11
CA LEU A 824 -9.13 16.20 -14.85
C LEU A 824 -8.75 15.08 -13.90
N ASP A 825 -8.92 13.84 -14.32
CA ASP A 825 -8.38 12.71 -13.56
C ASP A 825 -6.85 12.79 -13.54
N ALA A 826 -6.29 12.65 -12.35
CA ALA A 826 -4.85 12.67 -12.15
C ALA A 826 -4.41 11.62 -11.11
N LEU A 827 -3.20 11.12 -11.26
CA LEU A 827 -2.57 10.14 -10.40
C LEU A 827 -1.36 10.79 -9.72
N ALA A 828 -1.35 10.84 -8.39
CA ALA A 828 -0.21 11.34 -7.62
C ALA A 828 0.92 10.29 -7.59
N LEU A 829 2.04 10.55 -8.26
CA LEU A 829 3.19 9.65 -8.33
C LEU A 829 4.27 10.01 -7.30
N LEU A 830 4.47 11.31 -7.08
CA LEU A 830 5.50 11.84 -6.20
C LEU A 830 5.03 13.19 -5.64
N TYR A 831 5.11 13.37 -4.33
CA TYR A 831 5.09 14.67 -3.67
C TYR A 831 5.64 14.50 -2.26
N TYR A 832 6.11 15.59 -1.65
CA TYR A 832 6.61 15.58 -0.28
C TYR A 832 5.75 16.52 0.57
N PRO A 833 4.94 16.00 1.52
CA PRO A 833 4.10 16.81 2.39
C PRO A 833 4.86 17.95 3.05
N GLU A 834 4.18 19.07 3.28
CA GLU A 834 4.78 20.15 4.03
C GLU A 834 4.92 19.79 5.51
N ASN A 835 6.14 19.81 6.02
CA ASN A 835 6.42 19.88 7.43
C ASN A 835 6.93 21.29 7.79
N ILE A 836 6.20 22.03 8.62
CA ILE A 836 6.58 23.40 8.99
C ILE A 836 7.97 23.48 9.61
N GLU A 837 8.37 22.44 10.36
CA GLU A 837 9.67 22.37 11.03
C GLU A 837 10.84 22.23 10.05
N CYS A 838 10.59 21.92 8.77
CA CYS A 838 11.63 21.90 7.72
C CYS A 838 12.16 23.26 7.33
N VAL A 839 11.38 24.32 7.56
CA VAL A 839 11.73 25.66 7.13
C VAL A 839 11.65 26.63 8.30
N TRP A 840 10.82 26.38 9.30
CA TRP A 840 10.57 27.33 10.38
C TRP A 840 10.75 26.67 11.76
N GLU A 841 11.42 27.37 12.67
CA GLU A 841 11.36 27.10 14.11
C GLU A 841 10.23 27.97 14.71
N GLY A 842 9.51 27.47 15.72
CA GLY A 842 8.38 28.20 16.30
C GLY A 842 8.75 29.64 16.71
N GLU A 843 7.79 30.57 16.57
CA GLU A 843 7.94 32.05 16.69
C GLU A 843 8.37 32.81 15.41
N GLY A 844 8.41 32.14 14.25
CA GLY A 844 8.65 32.81 12.95
C GLY A 844 10.13 32.96 12.61
N ASP A 845 11.00 32.27 13.34
CA ASP A 845 12.42 32.14 13.04
C ASP A 845 12.62 31.03 12.00
N ILE A 846 13.61 31.18 11.11
CA ILE A 846 13.89 30.17 10.10
C ILE A 846 14.66 29.01 10.72
N ASN A 847 14.29 27.77 10.37
CA ASN A 847 15.10 26.60 10.68
C ASN A 847 16.29 26.57 9.72
N GLU A 848 17.39 27.16 10.18
CA GLU A 848 18.66 27.27 9.46
C GLU A 848 19.15 25.89 8.98
N HIS A 849 18.94 24.84 9.78
CA HIS A 849 19.39 23.50 9.42
C HIS A 849 18.49 22.40 10.04
N PRO A 850 17.48 21.93 9.29
CA PRO A 850 16.58 20.89 9.77
C PRO A 850 17.32 19.63 10.17
N ALA A 851 16.96 19.06 11.31
CA ALA A 851 17.56 17.82 11.78
C ALA A 851 17.21 16.65 10.82
N PRO A 852 18.07 15.61 10.72
CA PRO A 852 17.77 14.45 9.88
C PRO A 852 16.42 13.81 10.24
N GLY A 853 15.57 13.61 9.22
CA GLY A 853 14.24 13.03 9.37
C GLY A 853 13.14 14.03 9.77
N VAL A 854 13.45 15.33 9.89
CA VAL A 854 12.42 16.38 9.98
C VAL A 854 11.72 16.54 8.63
N CYS A 855 12.48 16.50 7.53
CA CYS A 855 11.93 16.59 6.17
C CYS A 855 11.82 15.23 5.52
N ASP A 856 10.69 15.00 4.84
CA ASP A 856 10.47 13.80 4.04
C ASP A 856 11.44 13.74 2.86
N PHE A 857 11.66 14.87 2.19
CA PHE A 857 12.78 15.01 1.25
C PHE A 857 14.08 15.27 2.03
N PRO A 858 15.08 14.38 1.96
CA PRO A 858 16.30 14.51 2.73
C PRO A 858 17.06 15.79 2.38
N ASP A 859 17.58 16.45 3.43
CA ASP A 859 18.37 17.68 3.30
C ASP A 859 17.67 18.81 2.54
N TYR A 860 16.33 18.83 2.54
CA TYR A 860 15.54 19.90 1.93
C TYR A 860 15.96 21.28 2.45
N ARG A 861 15.99 22.27 1.55
CA ARG A 861 16.18 23.69 1.85
C ARG A 861 15.04 24.50 1.27
N GLY A 862 14.67 25.59 1.95
CA GLY A 862 13.63 26.50 1.46
C GLY A 862 13.96 27.16 0.12
N ALA A 863 15.24 27.20 -0.25
CA ALA A 863 15.76 27.71 -1.52
C ALA A 863 16.08 26.61 -2.55
N ASP A 864 15.67 25.36 -2.31
CA ASP A 864 15.76 24.30 -3.32
C ASP A 864 14.77 24.57 -4.46
N HIS A 865 15.26 24.46 -5.70
CA HIS A 865 14.45 24.62 -6.90
C HIS A 865 14.51 23.33 -7.74
N TRP A 866 13.36 22.86 -8.25
CA TRP A 866 13.15 21.70 -9.12
C TRP A 866 12.25 22.05 -10.31
N ASN A 867 12.70 22.91 -11.20
CA ASN A 867 11.89 23.62 -12.19
C ASN A 867 11.54 22.83 -13.48
N GLY A 868 11.90 21.55 -13.59
CA GLY A 868 11.69 20.81 -14.84
C GLY A 868 11.81 19.31 -14.69
N GLY A 869 11.26 18.57 -15.65
CA GLY A 869 11.37 17.11 -15.66
C GLY A 869 11.35 16.52 -17.08
N ALA A 870 11.87 15.31 -17.22
CA ALA A 870 11.82 14.55 -18.45
C ALA A 870 11.85 13.05 -18.17
N TRP A 871 11.05 12.27 -18.90
CA TRP A 871 11.14 10.82 -18.88
C TRP A 871 12.04 10.33 -20.01
N VAL A 872 13.21 9.79 -19.67
CA VAL A 872 14.23 9.37 -20.63
C VAL A 872 14.32 7.86 -20.76
N GLN A 873 14.71 7.38 -21.95
CA GLN A 873 14.84 5.95 -22.27
C GLN A 873 16.10 5.69 -23.10
N GLY A 874 16.98 4.82 -22.61
CA GLY A 874 18.05 4.21 -23.43
C GLY A 874 17.54 2.92 -24.07
N GLU A 875 18.42 2.16 -24.74
CA GLU A 875 17.99 0.92 -25.44
C GLU A 875 17.22 -0.06 -24.55
N ASN A 876 17.59 -0.20 -23.28
CA ASN A 876 16.91 -1.04 -22.29
C ASN A 876 16.80 -0.39 -20.90
N LYS A 877 17.05 0.91 -20.83
CA LYS A 877 17.14 1.66 -19.57
C LYS A 877 16.09 2.75 -19.50
N SER A 878 15.62 3.09 -18.30
CA SER A 878 14.73 4.24 -18.14
C SER A 878 14.96 4.98 -16.82
N ALA A 879 14.68 6.28 -16.82
CA ALA A 879 14.65 7.11 -15.63
C ALA A 879 13.67 8.27 -15.82
N VAL A 880 13.12 8.75 -14.71
CA VAL A 880 12.52 10.09 -14.65
C VAL A 880 13.57 11.04 -14.11
N LEU A 881 13.89 12.08 -14.87
CA LEU A 881 14.85 13.10 -14.49
C LEU A 881 14.10 14.33 -14.01
N VAL A 882 14.57 14.93 -12.92
CA VAL A 882 14.09 16.23 -12.42
C VAL A 882 15.27 17.19 -12.33
N PHE A 883 15.10 18.40 -12.84
CA PHE A 883 16.16 19.38 -13.06
C PHE A 883 15.97 20.58 -12.14
N GLY A 884 17.05 21.11 -11.61
CA GLY A 884 16.97 22.27 -10.75
C GLY A 884 18.28 22.70 -10.12
N ARG A 885 18.18 23.35 -8.95
CA ARG A 885 19.29 23.88 -8.17
C ARG A 885 19.06 23.56 -6.69
N LYS A 886 20.03 22.88 -6.07
CA LYS A 886 20.03 22.51 -4.66
C LYS A 886 20.74 23.57 -3.83
N GLY A 887 20.15 24.00 -2.72
CA GLY A 887 20.82 24.73 -1.66
C GLY A 887 21.69 23.80 -0.82
N MET A 888 22.95 24.18 -0.63
CA MET A 888 23.94 23.40 0.13
C MET A 888 24.27 24.05 1.49
N GLY A 889 23.95 25.32 1.65
CA GLY A 889 24.12 26.07 2.90
C GLY A 889 22.95 25.94 3.87
N ASP A 890 22.95 26.84 4.85
CA ASP A 890 21.87 26.99 5.83
C ASP A 890 20.71 27.76 5.22
N ASN A 891 19.48 27.40 5.59
CA ASN A 891 18.30 28.16 5.21
C ASN A 891 18.39 29.57 5.79
N CYS A 892 18.11 30.57 4.96
CA CYS A 892 17.85 31.93 5.42
C CYS A 892 16.66 32.54 4.66
N TYR A 893 15.91 33.44 5.31
CA TYR A 893 14.82 34.17 4.69
C TYR A 893 14.97 35.67 4.97
N GLY A 894 15.01 36.47 3.92
CA GLY A 894 15.23 37.91 4.03
C GLY A 894 15.99 38.48 2.84
N PRO A 895 16.46 39.73 2.92
CA PRO A 895 17.35 40.30 1.91
C PRO A 895 18.79 39.74 2.05
N GLU A 896 19.60 39.89 0.99
CA GLU A 896 20.97 39.34 0.93
C GLU A 896 21.86 39.78 2.11
N GLU A 897 21.64 40.97 2.66
CA GLU A 897 22.44 41.49 3.77
C GLU A 897 22.12 40.77 5.08
N THR A 898 20.93 40.21 5.21
CA THR A 898 20.51 39.38 6.36
C THR A 898 21.04 37.96 6.24
N CYS A 899 21.09 37.41 5.02
CA CYS A 899 21.47 36.03 4.75
C CYS A 899 22.97 35.81 4.48
N GLY A 900 23.78 36.86 4.62
CA GLY A 900 25.22 36.78 4.45
C GLY A 900 25.63 36.68 2.98
N VAL A 901 25.41 37.76 2.21
CA VAL A 901 25.86 37.96 0.82
C VAL A 901 25.75 36.70 -0.03
N ASP A 902 24.59 36.51 -0.65
CA ASP A 902 24.35 35.46 -1.61
C ASP A 902 24.69 35.96 -3.04
N PRO A 903 25.80 35.51 -3.65
CA PRO A 903 26.17 35.96 -4.99
C PRO A 903 25.26 35.40 -6.10
N CYS A 904 24.41 34.41 -5.80
CA CYS A 904 23.53 33.76 -6.75
C CYS A 904 22.08 34.26 -6.68
N ALA A 905 21.72 35.05 -5.65
CA ALA A 905 20.39 35.62 -5.47
C ALA A 905 20.45 36.96 -4.72
N THR A 906 20.13 38.06 -5.41
CA THR A 906 20.18 39.43 -4.86
C THR A 906 18.82 39.97 -4.39
N SER A 907 17.75 39.20 -4.58
CA SER A 907 16.38 39.55 -4.18
C SER A 907 16.06 39.03 -2.79
N SER A 908 15.19 39.71 -2.05
CA SER A 908 14.67 39.17 -0.78
C SER A 908 13.89 37.88 -1.00
N GLY A 909 14.13 36.86 -0.18
CA GLY A 909 13.45 35.58 -0.29
C GLY A 909 14.18 34.48 0.47
N TYR A 910 14.04 33.23 0.00
CA TYR A 910 14.78 32.10 0.53
C TYR A 910 16.20 32.04 -0.03
N HIS A 911 17.17 31.87 0.86
CA HIS A 911 18.58 31.71 0.54
C HIS A 911 19.12 30.41 1.17
N ALA A 912 20.08 29.78 0.50
CA ALA A 912 20.80 28.61 1.02
C ALA A 912 22.17 28.44 0.36
N TYR A 913 22.86 29.55 0.10
CA TYR A 913 24.18 29.56 -0.54
C TYR A 913 25.23 28.78 0.30
N PRO A 914 26.13 27.98 -0.32
CA PRO A 914 26.33 27.80 -1.77
C PRO A 914 25.26 26.93 -2.43
N TYR A 915 25.14 27.04 -3.75
CA TYR A 915 24.19 26.27 -4.54
C TYR A 915 24.89 25.21 -5.40
N GLN A 916 24.09 24.28 -5.93
CA GLN A 916 24.57 23.31 -6.90
C GLN A 916 23.47 23.00 -7.93
N PRO A 917 23.69 23.20 -9.24
CA PRO A 917 22.78 22.66 -10.25
C PRO A 917 22.73 21.14 -10.13
N GLN A 918 21.53 20.57 -10.12
CA GLN A 918 21.34 19.13 -9.92
C GLN A 918 20.29 18.55 -10.87
N ILE A 919 20.54 17.31 -11.26
CA ILE A 919 19.63 16.42 -11.97
C ILE A 919 19.39 15.22 -11.05
N LEU A 920 18.15 15.05 -10.61
CA LEU A 920 17.71 13.94 -9.78
C LEU A 920 17.19 12.80 -10.65
N PHE A 921 17.56 11.57 -10.33
CA PHE A 921 17.18 10.38 -11.09
C PHE A 921 16.22 9.55 -10.26
N TYR A 922 14.97 9.46 -10.71
CA TYR A 922 13.92 8.66 -10.11
C TYR A 922 13.68 7.38 -10.90
N ASN A 923 13.43 6.30 -10.18
CA ASN A 923 13.17 4.99 -10.75
C ASN A 923 11.68 4.89 -11.10
N PRO A 924 11.32 4.67 -12.38
CA PRO A 924 9.93 4.46 -12.79
C PRO A 924 9.17 3.39 -11.99
N GLN A 925 9.88 2.35 -11.52
CA GLN A 925 9.25 1.28 -10.73
C GLN A 925 8.87 1.73 -9.32
N ASP A 926 9.58 2.70 -8.75
CA ASP A 926 9.25 3.24 -7.43
C ASP A 926 7.99 4.12 -7.50
N LEU A 927 7.80 4.84 -8.62
CA LEU A 927 6.57 5.58 -8.90
C LEU A 927 5.36 4.65 -9.08
N LYS A 928 5.57 3.48 -9.71
CA LYS A 928 4.54 2.43 -9.77
C LYS A 928 4.19 1.86 -8.39
N ALA A 929 5.19 1.68 -7.53
CA ALA A 929 4.98 1.17 -6.17
C ALA A 929 4.12 2.12 -5.33
N ALA A 930 4.25 3.44 -5.56
CA ALA A 930 3.39 4.46 -4.97
C ALA A 930 1.92 4.29 -5.38
N LEU A 931 1.65 4.09 -6.68
CA LEU A 931 0.29 3.82 -7.17
C LEU A 931 -0.30 2.51 -6.67
N ALA A 932 0.54 1.49 -6.46
CA ALA A 932 0.11 0.20 -5.93
C ALA A 932 -0.18 0.24 -4.41
N GLY A 933 0.01 1.38 -3.73
CA GLY A 933 -0.15 1.52 -2.28
C GLY A 933 0.88 0.72 -1.47
N THR A 934 1.96 0.27 -2.12
CA THR A 934 3.04 -0.51 -1.48
C THR A 934 4.16 0.37 -0.93
N ARG A 935 4.11 1.67 -1.24
CA ARG A 935 4.98 2.74 -0.80
C ARG A 935 4.17 4.03 -0.80
N GLU A 936 4.44 4.97 0.09
CA GLU A 936 3.83 6.30 0.02
C GLU A 936 4.53 7.18 -1.04
N PRO A 937 3.84 8.11 -1.73
CA PRO A 937 4.47 9.00 -2.71
C PRO A 937 5.74 9.70 -2.18
N TRP A 938 5.71 10.19 -0.94
CA TRP A 938 6.84 10.89 -0.29
C TRP A 938 7.97 9.99 0.20
N GLU A 939 7.79 8.67 0.21
CA GLU A 939 8.87 7.73 0.52
C GLU A 939 9.75 7.44 -0.71
N THR A 940 9.34 7.90 -1.89
CA THR A 940 10.10 7.73 -3.13
C THR A 940 11.24 8.75 -3.17
N LEU A 941 12.48 8.28 -3.28
CA LEU A 941 13.68 9.12 -3.30
C LEU A 941 14.46 8.91 -4.61
N PRO A 942 15.24 9.90 -5.06
CA PRO A 942 16.11 9.71 -6.21
C PRO A 942 17.18 8.66 -5.88
N TYR A 943 17.39 7.69 -6.77
CA TYR A 943 18.40 6.64 -6.56
C TYR A 943 19.82 7.15 -6.85
N THR A 944 19.95 8.23 -7.62
CA THR A 944 21.22 8.93 -7.86
C THR A 944 20.99 10.38 -8.25
N ARG A 945 22.07 11.16 -8.28
CA ARG A 945 22.09 12.56 -8.70
C ARG A 945 23.30 12.85 -9.57
N TYR A 946 23.15 13.77 -10.50
CA TYR A 946 24.23 14.31 -11.32
C TYR A 946 24.25 15.83 -11.16
N SER A 947 25.44 16.41 -11.05
CA SER A 947 25.60 17.85 -10.99
C SER A 947 26.41 18.30 -12.22
N PRO A 948 25.78 19.01 -13.17
CA PRO A 948 26.45 19.46 -14.38
C PRO A 948 27.15 20.83 -14.19
N THR A 949 27.71 21.09 -13.01
CA THR A 949 28.30 22.40 -12.66
C THR A 949 29.40 22.84 -13.62
N ASP A 950 30.14 21.90 -14.20
CA ASP A 950 31.24 22.20 -15.12
C ASP A 950 30.77 22.35 -16.58
N GLU A 951 29.54 21.91 -16.88
CA GLU A 951 28.94 21.91 -18.20
C GLU A 951 28.06 23.14 -18.48
N VAL A 952 27.53 23.77 -17.41
CA VAL A 952 26.63 24.93 -17.43
C VAL A 952 27.39 26.26 -17.26
N PHE A 953 26.80 27.37 -17.68
CA PHE A 953 27.47 28.68 -17.71
C PHE A 953 27.50 29.39 -16.36
N GLY A 954 26.41 29.30 -15.59
CA GLY A 954 26.26 29.91 -14.26
C GLY A 954 27.01 29.17 -13.15
N GLY A 955 27.68 28.05 -13.46
CA GLY A 955 28.44 27.25 -12.50
C GLY A 955 27.57 26.83 -11.31
N GLU A 956 27.99 27.16 -10.10
CA GLU A 956 27.24 26.84 -8.87
C GLU A 956 25.90 27.60 -8.77
N CYS A 957 25.81 28.80 -9.38
CA CYS A 957 24.59 29.60 -9.38
C CYS A 957 23.58 29.18 -10.44
N ALA A 958 23.99 28.36 -11.42
CA ALA A 958 23.15 27.94 -12.54
C ALA A 958 21.85 27.31 -12.05
N THR A 959 20.74 27.71 -12.66
CA THR A 959 19.44 27.11 -12.41
C THR A 959 18.95 26.46 -13.68
N LEU A 960 18.83 25.13 -13.62
CA LEU A 960 18.23 24.33 -14.69
C LEU A 960 16.71 24.46 -14.60
N PHE A 961 16.09 24.74 -15.75
CA PHE A 961 14.64 24.90 -15.87
C PHE A 961 14.01 23.79 -16.71
N ALA A 962 13.22 24.15 -17.73
CA ALA A 962 12.45 23.23 -18.53
C ALA A 962 13.36 22.25 -19.26
N ALA A 963 12.88 21.02 -19.38
CA ALA A 963 13.53 19.96 -20.10
C ALA A 963 12.54 19.28 -21.06
N THR A 964 13.04 18.80 -22.18
CA THR A 964 12.26 18.00 -23.13
C THR A 964 13.15 16.95 -23.80
N TYR A 965 12.54 15.90 -24.36
CA TYR A 965 13.25 14.71 -24.80
C TYR A 965 12.82 14.26 -26.19
N ASP A 966 13.76 14.26 -27.15
CA ASP A 966 13.60 13.61 -28.45
C ASP A 966 13.84 12.10 -28.29
N ARG A 967 12.76 11.37 -27.99
CA ARG A 967 12.78 9.91 -27.85
C ARG A 967 13.32 9.18 -29.07
N ALA A 968 13.12 9.72 -30.28
CA ALA A 968 13.52 9.05 -31.50
C ALA A 968 15.05 9.02 -31.69
N ARG A 969 15.76 9.99 -31.09
CA ARG A 969 17.22 10.14 -31.20
C ARG A 969 17.94 10.01 -29.86
N GLY A 970 17.20 9.96 -28.76
CA GLY A 970 17.75 9.95 -27.42
C GLY A 970 18.38 11.28 -27.00
N LEU A 971 17.88 12.41 -27.50
CA LEU A 971 18.44 13.74 -27.18
C LEU A 971 17.61 14.42 -26.08
N LEU A 972 18.27 14.77 -24.99
CA LEU A 972 17.72 15.53 -23.87
C LEU A 972 18.13 16.99 -24.01
N TYR A 973 17.14 17.88 -24.05
CA TYR A 973 17.32 19.33 -24.09
C TYR A 973 16.93 19.92 -22.74
N VAL A 974 17.80 20.72 -22.13
CA VAL A 974 17.53 21.36 -20.82
C VAL A 974 17.92 22.82 -20.92
N SER A 975 17.02 23.70 -20.50
CA SER A 975 17.27 25.13 -20.51
C SER A 975 18.01 25.60 -19.24
N GLU A 976 18.95 26.52 -19.43
CA GLU A 976 19.61 27.28 -18.38
C GLU A 976 19.21 28.76 -18.53
N ARG A 977 18.58 29.30 -17.49
CA ARG A 977 18.23 30.71 -17.38
C ARG A 977 19.48 31.55 -17.12
N GLU A 978 19.54 32.74 -17.72
CA GLU A 978 20.57 33.74 -17.44
C GLU A 978 22.01 33.22 -17.65
N ALA A 979 22.19 32.36 -18.66
CA ALA A 979 23.48 31.82 -19.08
C ALA A 979 24.38 32.90 -19.74
N GLY A 980 23.77 33.94 -20.31
CA GLY A 980 24.46 35.10 -20.91
C GLY A 980 24.45 36.34 -20.01
N GLU A 981 25.34 37.30 -20.31
CA GLU A 981 25.52 38.55 -19.54
C GLU A 981 24.25 39.42 -19.46
N TRP A 982 23.36 39.31 -20.44
CA TRP A 982 22.12 40.09 -20.56
C TRP A 982 20.88 39.24 -20.28
N GLY A 983 21.06 38.17 -19.50
CA GLY A 983 20.00 37.24 -19.13
C GLY A 983 19.60 36.28 -20.23
N GLU A 984 20.43 36.08 -21.25
CA GLU A 984 20.11 35.15 -22.34
C GLU A 984 20.05 33.69 -21.87
N THR A 985 19.22 32.90 -22.55
CA THR A 985 18.97 31.48 -22.21
C THR A 985 19.78 30.54 -23.10
N ALA A 986 20.42 29.55 -22.48
CA ALA A 986 21.07 28.44 -23.18
C ALA A 986 20.19 27.19 -23.12
N VAL A 987 20.29 26.33 -24.13
CA VAL A 987 19.74 24.98 -24.13
C VAL A 987 20.90 24.01 -24.24
N HIS A 988 21.11 23.26 -23.17
CA HIS A 988 22.10 22.21 -23.06
C HIS A 988 21.54 20.91 -23.63
N VAL A 989 22.41 20.16 -24.32
CA VAL A 989 22.02 18.94 -25.03
C VAL A 989 22.86 17.77 -24.55
N TRP A 990 22.20 16.71 -24.08
CA TRP A 990 22.82 15.43 -23.77
C TRP A 990 22.28 14.34 -24.69
N GLN A 991 23.15 13.42 -25.10
CA GLN A 991 22.76 12.13 -25.62
C GLN A 991 22.50 11.19 -24.44
N VAL A 992 21.34 10.54 -24.45
CA VAL A 992 21.01 9.41 -23.57
C VAL A 992 21.38 8.12 -24.30
N GLU A 993 22.22 7.29 -23.68
CA GLU A 993 22.74 6.02 -24.23
C GLU A 993 21.98 4.78 -23.73
#